data_AF-A0AAN9C6Y5-F1
#
_entry.id   AF-A0AAN9C6Y5-F1
#
_cell.length_a   1.000
_cell.length_b   1.000
_cell.length_c   1.000
_cell.angle_alpha   90.00
_cell.angle_beta   90.00
_cell.angle_gamma   90.00
#
_symmetry.space_group_name_H-M   'P 1'
#
loop_
_entity.id
_entity.type
_entity.pdbx_description
1 polymer ?
#
loop_
_entity_poly.entity_id
_entity_poly.type
_entity_poly.pdbx_seq_one_letter_code
_entity_poly.pdbx_strand_id
1 'polypeptide(L)'
;MAHAALLLLTSLTISVGPAISFYGGSMTFMPGNRYPGGTVQMHFYYRESGKLPCDPQAAWVCDSGDCGSLTFSEPEVTDQDQSGQILWCQYERHMTTNVTGDEPFTLSDSGCCWANNVHDVREWTLHSLVDTRKRSDTQTANRSPVSATIPNIRVPQNCFQHLHLLAHDPDGDNVRCKCPSCHQHPNINLDEDSCTLSNNGTLDLGLHVFEFTMEDYPVSNITLTKENGISSVRNPYNQTANTDSTPLSQVPLQFGVEILTPVHSCVPGVNRPSLLTPTPLHGDVHHAAVGRIHIITLRAQSSDNSILDFQVSGPWNMSKSLRNTSQGVTEAMLTWTPQESDLHHHVPVCFTAETLQSQSEMRCIVIIVAKSRVLSGEAEIFCEDNRIDIAISKASMKGIDQNWLQLRDPTCSLTSNETHILGMVSLDTCGTTMEDSGDFMVFKNEINSFENPNEVITRRNQVKIGFSCQYPKVASVSNHFINKKSDFIFTESSFGTFSYSFDIFTDNNFSSPVDTSLYPLEINLMDVLYMGIAAHSALPEVQLFVESCRATPDDNPHSALSYDIIKEGCILDGTVEVYHSDARTYDFGIQAFKFSGDYNEVYITCSVILCAEGSSNSRCAQGCLREPARKHRRDVSKETDRHHITQGPFRVVRHQHSAAASENGGSLNINAGTAVFSGLFIFSIVVLVGLLVYNSRKTRATDRMHLMSSS
;
A
#
# COMPACT_ATOMS: atom_id res chain seq x y z
N MET A 1 -9.14 19.66 -86.40
CA MET A 1 -10.14 19.50 -85.32
C MET A 1 -9.87 18.17 -84.65
N ALA A 2 -9.71 18.21 -83.32
CA ALA A 2 -9.76 17.13 -82.32
C ALA A 2 -9.08 15.78 -82.61
N HIS A 3 -8.12 15.39 -81.74
CA HIS A 3 -8.06 14.10 -81.03
C HIS A 3 -6.86 14.18 -80.06
N ALA A 4 -7.08 14.28 -78.75
CA ALA A 4 -7.38 13.22 -77.78
C ALA A 4 -6.13 12.99 -76.90
N ALA A 5 -6.04 13.73 -75.79
CA ALA A 5 -5.07 13.48 -74.74
C ALA A 5 -5.70 12.56 -73.70
N LEU A 6 -5.16 11.34 -73.60
CA LEU A 6 -5.52 10.32 -72.63
C LEU A 6 -4.81 10.65 -71.30
N LEU A 7 -5.56 11.15 -70.32
CA LEU A 7 -5.09 11.33 -68.94
C LEU A 7 -5.28 9.99 -68.19
N LEU A 8 -4.17 9.28 -67.95
CA LEU A 8 -4.13 8.20 -66.96
C LEU A 8 -4.25 8.82 -65.56
N LEU A 9 -5.37 8.57 -64.88
CA LEU A 9 -5.45 8.70 -63.42
C LEU A 9 -4.78 7.47 -62.80
N THR A 10 -3.54 7.61 -62.37
CA THR A 10 -2.92 6.70 -61.40
C THR A 10 -3.48 7.05 -60.01
N SER A 11 -4.42 6.25 -59.53
CA SER A 11 -4.83 6.27 -58.13
C SER A 11 -3.66 5.77 -57.27
N LEU A 12 -2.86 6.69 -56.72
CA LEU A 12 -2.00 6.39 -55.57
C LEU A 12 -2.91 6.08 -54.38
N THR A 13 -3.17 4.81 -54.15
CA THR A 13 -3.58 4.32 -52.83
C THR A 13 -2.38 4.49 -51.91
N ILE A 14 -2.32 5.61 -51.19
CA ILE A 14 -1.43 5.75 -50.05
C ILE A 14 -1.95 4.74 -49.02
N SER A 15 -1.29 3.58 -48.92
CA SER A 15 -1.41 2.72 -47.76
C SER A 15 -0.84 3.49 -46.58
N VAL A 16 -1.68 4.19 -45.83
CA VAL A 16 -1.32 4.69 -44.50
C VAL A 16 -1.17 3.45 -43.64
N GLY A 17 0.08 3.02 -43.42
CA GLY A 17 0.37 2.00 -42.41
C GLY A 17 -0.11 2.48 -41.04
N PRO A 18 -0.41 1.58 -40.09
CA PRO A 18 -0.80 1.99 -38.74
C PRO A 18 0.26 2.93 -38.16
N ALA A 19 -0.19 4.06 -37.59
CA ALA A 19 0.69 5.03 -36.95
C ALA A 19 1.27 4.43 -35.66
N ILE A 20 2.51 3.95 -35.74
CA ILE A 20 3.29 3.51 -34.59
C ILE A 20 3.47 4.71 -33.67
N SER A 21 3.10 4.56 -32.40
CA SER A 21 3.13 5.65 -31.41
C SER A 21 3.89 5.17 -30.18
N PHE A 22 4.97 5.83 -29.80
CA PHE A 22 5.77 5.56 -28.61
C PHE A 22 5.15 6.22 -27.38
N TYR A 23 5.06 5.48 -26.28
CA TYR A 23 4.55 5.95 -24.98
C TYR A 23 5.61 5.96 -23.89
N GLY A 24 6.76 5.35 -24.11
CA GLY A 24 7.83 5.35 -23.12
C GLY A 24 8.78 4.17 -23.26
N GLY A 25 9.93 4.32 -22.62
CA GLY A 25 11.03 3.38 -22.67
C GLY A 25 11.88 3.45 -21.40
N SER A 26 12.41 2.33 -20.96
CA SER A 26 13.31 2.26 -19.80
C SER A 26 14.38 1.19 -20.03
N MET A 27 15.54 1.36 -19.41
CA MET A 27 16.63 0.38 -19.44
C MET A 27 17.18 0.19 -18.04
N THR A 28 17.59 -1.03 -17.75
CA THR A 28 18.34 -1.39 -16.55
C THR A 28 19.46 -2.34 -16.94
N PHE A 29 20.57 -2.32 -16.20
CA PHE A 29 21.68 -3.22 -16.47
C PHE A 29 22.30 -3.79 -15.20
N MET A 30 22.88 -4.97 -15.35
CA MET A 30 23.62 -5.65 -14.29
C MET A 30 24.83 -6.40 -14.86
N PRO A 31 25.93 -6.50 -14.10
CA PRO A 31 27.08 -7.28 -14.50
C PRO A 31 26.84 -8.77 -14.25
N GLY A 32 27.29 -9.59 -15.19
CA GLY A 32 27.36 -11.04 -15.10
C GLY A 32 28.77 -11.52 -14.73
N ASN A 33 29.25 -12.57 -15.39
CA ASN A 33 30.57 -13.12 -15.11
C ASN A 33 31.70 -12.21 -15.61
N ARG A 34 32.76 -12.08 -14.80
CA ARG A 34 34.05 -11.54 -15.23
C ARG A 34 34.99 -12.69 -15.60
N TYR A 35 35.50 -12.68 -16.82
CA TYR A 35 36.35 -13.74 -17.37
C TYR A 35 37.84 -13.44 -17.17
N PRO A 36 38.71 -14.48 -17.20
CA PRO A 36 40.16 -14.30 -17.21
C PRO A 36 40.58 -13.44 -18.42
N GLY A 37 41.20 -12.29 -18.17
CA GLY A 37 41.55 -11.29 -19.19
C GLY A 37 40.70 -10.02 -19.18
N GLY A 38 39.78 -9.89 -18.21
CA GLY A 38 39.11 -8.64 -17.89
C GLY A 38 37.79 -8.37 -18.56
N THR A 39 37.40 -9.24 -19.48
CA THR A 39 36.09 -9.18 -20.11
C THR A 39 34.98 -9.31 -19.06
N VAL A 40 34.04 -8.37 -19.06
CA VAL A 40 32.84 -8.41 -18.23
C VAL A 40 31.63 -8.69 -19.10
N GLN A 41 30.88 -9.72 -18.76
CA GLN A 41 29.56 -9.94 -19.33
C GLN A 41 28.58 -8.93 -18.73
N MET A 42 27.82 -8.24 -19.56
CA MET A 42 26.79 -7.29 -19.15
C MET A 42 25.42 -7.75 -19.63
N HIS A 43 24.42 -7.64 -18.76
CA HIS A 43 23.03 -7.94 -19.04
C HIS A 43 22.22 -6.66 -18.98
N PHE A 44 21.33 -6.49 -19.94
CA PHE A 44 20.50 -5.31 -20.13
C PHE A 44 19.05 -5.74 -20.29
N TYR A 45 18.16 -5.17 -19.49
CA TYR A 45 16.73 -5.39 -19.58
C TYR A 45 16.07 -4.04 -19.87
N TYR A 46 15.43 -3.96 -21.03
CA TYR A 46 14.73 -2.74 -21.43
C TYR A 46 13.30 -3.04 -21.79
N ARG A 47 12.45 -2.06 -21.48
CA ARG A 47 11.02 -2.09 -21.75
C ARG A 47 10.66 -0.91 -22.59
N GLU A 48 9.78 -1.12 -23.55
CA GLU A 48 9.23 -0.07 -24.40
C GLU A 48 7.73 -0.27 -24.53
N SER A 49 7.03 0.82 -24.80
CA SER A 49 5.59 0.80 -24.94
C SER A 49 5.12 1.68 -26.06
N GLY A 50 4.06 1.21 -26.71
CA GLY A 50 3.52 1.88 -27.86
C GLY A 50 2.12 1.43 -28.25
N LYS A 51 1.63 2.01 -29.34
CA LYS A 51 0.38 1.65 -30.01
C LYS A 51 0.65 0.73 -31.19
N LEU A 52 -0.26 -0.22 -31.44
CA LEU A 52 -0.04 -1.35 -32.36
C LEU A 52 0.47 -1.00 -33.77
N PRO A 53 1.19 -1.96 -34.41
CA PRO A 53 1.54 -3.29 -33.86
C PRO A 53 2.55 -3.21 -32.71
N CYS A 54 2.46 -4.15 -31.75
CA CYS A 54 3.44 -4.31 -30.66
C CYS A 54 4.76 -4.85 -31.24
N ASP A 55 5.32 -4.08 -32.16
CA ASP A 55 6.48 -4.43 -32.96
C ASP A 55 7.63 -3.56 -32.46
N PRO A 56 8.68 -4.16 -31.88
CA PRO A 56 9.78 -3.39 -31.36
C PRO A 56 10.52 -2.66 -32.48
N GLN A 57 10.57 -1.34 -32.36
CA GLN A 57 11.36 -0.50 -33.28
C GLN A 57 12.84 -0.43 -32.85
N ALA A 58 13.14 -0.78 -31.59
CA ALA A 58 14.42 -0.51 -30.97
C ALA A 58 15.55 -1.45 -31.40
N ALA A 59 16.64 -0.81 -31.80
CA ALA A 59 17.94 -1.44 -32.00
C ALA A 59 18.97 -0.59 -31.25
N TRP A 60 19.12 -0.85 -29.95
CA TRP A 60 20.15 -0.21 -29.14
C TRP A 60 21.51 -0.31 -29.84
N VAL A 61 22.16 0.83 -30.01
CA VAL A 61 23.47 0.96 -30.64
C VAL A 61 24.52 1.43 -29.64
N CYS A 62 25.78 1.12 -29.94
CA CYS A 62 26.91 1.67 -29.23
C CYS A 62 27.20 3.07 -29.74
N ASP A 63 26.97 4.09 -28.91
CA ASP A 63 27.18 5.50 -29.27
C ASP A 63 28.64 5.92 -29.02
N SER A 64 29.22 5.47 -27.91
CA SER A 64 30.61 5.75 -27.56
C SER A 64 31.22 4.66 -26.67
N GLY A 65 32.55 4.55 -26.68
CA GLY A 65 33.28 3.53 -25.91
C GLY A 65 33.33 2.16 -26.61
N ASP A 66 33.68 1.12 -25.85
CA ASP A 66 33.65 -0.29 -26.28
C ASP A 66 32.42 -0.96 -25.68
N CYS A 67 31.38 -1.16 -26.48
CA CYS A 67 30.17 -1.85 -26.04
C CYS A 67 30.19 -3.36 -26.36
N GLY A 68 31.28 -3.89 -26.93
CA GLY A 68 31.34 -5.27 -27.41
C GLY A 68 30.32 -5.59 -28.51
N SER A 69 30.03 -6.89 -28.67
CA SER A 69 29.02 -7.37 -29.62
C SER A 69 27.67 -7.52 -28.93
N LEU A 70 26.73 -6.63 -29.25
CA LEU A 70 25.37 -6.67 -28.71
C LEU A 70 24.59 -7.86 -29.28
N THR A 71 23.99 -8.65 -28.40
CA THR A 71 23.11 -9.78 -28.74
C THR A 71 21.76 -9.60 -28.06
N PHE A 72 20.69 -9.85 -28.80
CA PHE A 72 19.33 -9.52 -28.38
C PHE A 72 18.46 -10.77 -28.34
N SER A 73 17.61 -10.89 -27.33
CA SER A 73 16.49 -11.82 -27.33
C SER A 73 15.39 -11.37 -28.28
N GLU A 74 14.49 -12.29 -28.58
CA GLU A 74 13.18 -11.94 -29.14
C GLU A 74 12.40 -11.06 -28.14
N PRO A 75 11.54 -10.15 -28.65
CA PRO A 75 10.65 -9.35 -27.82
C PRO A 75 9.54 -10.17 -27.19
N GLU A 76 9.30 -9.92 -25.92
CA GLU A 76 8.23 -10.59 -25.16
C GLU A 76 7.22 -9.55 -24.68
N VAL A 77 5.95 -9.71 -25.05
CA VAL A 77 4.87 -8.83 -24.57
C VAL A 77 4.63 -9.11 -23.10
N THR A 78 4.74 -8.08 -22.27
CA THR A 78 4.60 -8.18 -20.81
C THR A 78 3.20 -7.82 -20.33
N ASP A 79 2.57 -6.82 -20.96
CA ASP A 79 1.16 -6.49 -20.73
C ASP A 79 0.58 -5.72 -21.95
N GLN A 80 -0.73 -5.76 -22.11
CA GLN A 80 -1.44 -5.08 -23.19
C GLN A 80 -2.90 -4.81 -22.83
N ASP A 81 -3.47 -3.78 -23.46
CA ASP A 81 -4.88 -3.44 -23.29
C ASP A 81 -5.81 -4.58 -23.75
N GLN A 82 -6.68 -5.04 -22.84
CA GLN A 82 -7.63 -6.13 -23.08
C GLN A 82 -8.99 -5.68 -23.64
N SER A 83 -9.20 -4.37 -23.86
CA SER A 83 -10.48 -3.80 -24.31
C SER A 83 -10.92 -4.20 -25.74
N GLY A 84 -10.11 -4.98 -26.45
CA GLY A 84 -10.34 -5.38 -27.84
C GLY A 84 -10.09 -4.27 -28.88
N GLN A 85 -9.84 -3.04 -28.44
CA GLN A 85 -9.35 -1.94 -29.27
C GLN A 85 -7.81 -1.82 -29.23
N ILE A 86 -7.18 -2.53 -28.29
CA ILE A 86 -5.75 -2.61 -27.98
C ILE A 86 -5.03 -1.26 -28.16
N LEU A 87 -5.32 -0.34 -27.22
CA LEU A 87 -4.88 1.05 -27.24
C LEU A 87 -3.39 1.23 -26.90
N TRP A 88 -2.81 0.30 -26.14
CA TRP A 88 -1.39 0.28 -25.75
C TRP A 88 -0.91 -1.15 -25.52
N CYS A 89 0.40 -1.35 -25.64
CA CYS A 89 1.09 -2.56 -25.18
C CYS A 89 2.51 -2.25 -24.74
N GLN A 90 3.05 -3.14 -23.90
CA GLN A 90 4.42 -3.10 -23.42
C GLN A 90 5.12 -4.42 -23.75
N TYR A 91 6.39 -4.33 -24.14
CA TYR A 91 7.26 -5.48 -24.26
C TYR A 91 8.56 -5.27 -23.51
N GLU A 92 9.23 -6.37 -23.20
CA GLU A 92 10.57 -6.41 -22.63
C GLU A 92 11.51 -7.16 -23.57
N ARG A 93 12.77 -6.74 -23.59
CA ARG A 93 13.86 -7.43 -24.28
C ARG A 93 15.06 -7.57 -23.38
N HIS A 94 15.73 -8.71 -23.51
CA HIS A 94 17.00 -8.98 -22.87
C HIS A 94 18.13 -8.82 -23.88
N MET A 95 19.10 -7.98 -23.55
CA MET A 95 20.32 -7.79 -24.35
C MET A 95 21.54 -8.21 -23.53
N THR A 96 22.50 -8.86 -24.17
CA THR A 96 23.79 -9.18 -23.56
C THR A 96 24.95 -8.75 -24.43
N THR A 97 26.06 -8.42 -23.77
CA THR A 97 27.34 -8.16 -24.44
C THR A 97 28.50 -8.53 -23.53
N ASN A 98 29.64 -8.79 -24.15
CA ASN A 98 30.91 -9.00 -23.48
C ASN A 98 31.80 -7.80 -23.77
N VAL A 99 32.12 -7.03 -22.74
CA VAL A 99 32.89 -5.79 -22.85
C VAL A 99 34.32 -6.05 -22.42
N THR A 100 35.27 -5.69 -23.28
CA THR A 100 36.71 -5.82 -23.02
C THR A 100 37.34 -4.53 -22.50
N GLY A 101 36.69 -3.39 -22.74
CA GLY A 101 37.11 -2.08 -22.24
C GLY A 101 36.89 -1.90 -20.74
N ASP A 102 37.85 -1.20 -20.11
CA ASP A 102 37.78 -0.71 -18.72
C ASP A 102 37.42 0.80 -18.66
N GLU A 103 36.88 1.35 -19.76
CA GLU A 103 36.35 2.72 -19.83
C GLU A 103 34.82 2.68 -19.91
N PRO A 104 34.13 3.72 -19.40
CA PRO A 104 32.70 3.85 -19.57
C PRO A 104 32.31 3.87 -21.05
N PHE A 105 31.17 3.29 -21.36
CA PHE A 105 30.58 3.32 -22.70
C PHE A 105 29.12 3.77 -22.62
N THR A 106 28.61 4.26 -23.75
CA THR A 106 27.24 4.73 -23.86
C THR A 106 26.49 3.90 -24.88
N LEU A 107 25.33 3.41 -24.46
CA LEU A 107 24.33 2.83 -25.35
C LEU A 107 23.25 3.87 -25.62
N SER A 108 22.75 3.90 -26.84
CA SER A 108 21.62 4.74 -27.20
C SER A 108 20.61 3.99 -28.03
N ASP A 109 19.37 4.42 -27.91
CA ASP A 109 18.30 4.08 -28.83
C ASP A 109 17.50 5.34 -29.10
N SER A 110 17.05 5.49 -30.33
CA SER A 110 16.32 6.67 -30.74
C SER A 110 15.33 6.34 -31.82
N GLY A 111 14.28 7.14 -31.87
CA GLY A 111 13.28 6.95 -32.89
C GLY A 111 12.26 8.05 -32.91
N CYS A 112 11.30 7.80 -33.79
CA CYS A 112 10.09 8.57 -33.91
C CYS A 112 8.91 7.58 -34.03
N CYS A 113 7.71 7.90 -33.58
CA CYS A 113 7.29 9.15 -32.96
C CYS A 113 6.72 8.86 -31.57
N TRP A 114 6.97 9.75 -30.61
CA TRP A 114 6.07 9.92 -29.47
C TRP A 114 4.62 10.01 -29.96
N ALA A 115 3.71 9.43 -29.19
CA ALA A 115 2.28 9.63 -29.40
C ALA A 115 1.94 11.13 -29.37
N ASN A 116 0.88 11.52 -30.11
CA ASN A 116 0.42 12.92 -30.14
C ASN A 116 0.28 13.47 -28.72
N ASN A 117 1.04 14.52 -28.42
CA ASN A 117 1.18 15.10 -27.09
C ASN A 117 1.06 16.62 -27.15
N VAL A 118 0.78 17.22 -26.00
CA VAL A 118 0.41 18.64 -25.91
C VAL A 118 1.55 19.62 -26.25
N HIS A 119 2.80 19.13 -26.30
CA HIS A 119 3.99 19.92 -26.64
C HIS A 119 4.57 19.59 -28.02
N ASP A 120 3.86 18.79 -28.83
CA ASP A 120 4.30 18.35 -30.16
C ASP A 120 5.70 17.72 -30.18
N VAL A 121 6.13 17.08 -29.07
CA VAL A 121 7.39 16.32 -29.01
C VAL A 121 7.26 15.12 -29.93
N ARG A 122 8.23 14.88 -30.80
CA ARG A 122 8.17 13.80 -31.80
C ARG A 122 9.27 12.78 -31.62
N GLU A 123 10.50 13.27 -31.64
CA GLU A 123 11.68 12.44 -31.49
C GLU A 123 11.87 12.08 -30.02
N TRP A 124 12.40 10.89 -29.77
CA TRP A 124 12.80 10.43 -28.45
C TRP A 124 14.19 9.83 -28.52
N THR A 125 14.94 9.96 -27.44
CA THR A 125 16.26 9.34 -27.30
C THR A 125 16.44 8.77 -25.90
N LEU A 126 16.74 7.47 -25.85
CA LEU A 126 17.10 6.73 -24.65
C LEU A 126 18.63 6.63 -24.60
N HIS A 127 19.24 7.03 -23.49
CA HIS A 127 20.69 6.94 -23.29
C HIS A 127 21.02 6.22 -21.98
N SER A 128 21.96 5.28 -22.05
CA SER A 128 22.50 4.60 -20.87
C SER A 128 24.02 4.73 -20.80
N LEU A 129 24.53 5.24 -19.68
CA LEU A 129 25.96 5.28 -19.36
C LEU A 129 26.31 4.10 -18.47
N VAL A 130 27.26 3.27 -18.92
CA VAL A 130 27.66 2.03 -18.24
C VAL A 130 29.14 2.09 -17.89
N ASP A 131 29.47 1.76 -16.63
CA ASP A 131 30.85 1.62 -16.15
C ASP A 131 31.10 0.19 -15.64
N THR A 132 32.02 -0.52 -16.29
CA THR A 132 32.35 -1.93 -16.01
C THR A 132 33.48 -2.09 -15.00
N ARG A 133 34.08 -0.99 -14.55
CA ARG A 133 35.19 -1.01 -13.59
C ARG A 133 34.74 -1.54 -12.24
N LYS A 134 35.70 -2.15 -11.55
CA LYS A 134 35.46 -2.76 -10.23
C LYS A 134 35.37 -1.67 -9.17
N ARG A 135 34.27 -1.66 -8.41
CA ARG A 135 34.09 -0.78 -7.26
C ARG A 135 34.84 -1.29 -6.04
N SER A 136 35.28 -0.38 -5.17
CA SER A 136 36.00 -0.73 -3.93
C SER A 136 35.11 -1.26 -2.81
N ASP A 137 33.83 -0.94 -2.83
CA ASP A 137 32.85 -1.31 -1.81
C ASP A 137 32.18 -2.66 -2.12
N THR A 138 31.59 -2.82 -3.30
CA THR A 138 30.89 -4.05 -3.71
C THR A 138 31.83 -5.10 -4.30
N GLN A 139 33.06 -4.69 -4.66
CA GLN A 139 34.03 -5.54 -5.35
C GLN A 139 33.52 -6.08 -6.71
N THR A 140 32.45 -5.51 -7.26
CA THR A 140 31.90 -5.83 -8.58
C THR A 140 31.76 -4.57 -9.42
N ALA A 141 31.37 -4.72 -10.68
CA ALA A 141 30.89 -3.57 -11.47
C ALA A 141 29.52 -3.10 -10.93
N ASN A 142 29.12 -1.92 -11.37
CA ASN A 142 27.88 -1.26 -10.97
C ASN A 142 26.64 -2.01 -11.47
N ARG A 143 25.61 -2.15 -10.64
CA ARG A 143 24.24 -2.43 -11.07
C ARG A 143 23.49 -1.11 -11.18
N SER A 144 22.75 -0.91 -12.26
CA SER A 144 22.00 0.35 -12.40
C SER A 144 20.81 0.40 -11.47
N PRO A 145 20.28 1.61 -11.19
CA PRO A 145 18.96 1.78 -10.62
C PRO A 145 17.90 1.02 -11.45
N VAL A 146 16.88 0.50 -10.78
CA VAL A 146 15.79 -0.25 -11.41
C VAL A 146 14.45 0.46 -11.25
N SER A 147 13.69 0.48 -12.34
CA SER A 147 12.33 1.00 -12.38
C SER A 147 11.50 0.19 -13.37
N ALA A 148 10.19 0.15 -13.12
CA ALA A 148 9.21 -0.42 -14.05
C ALA A 148 8.03 0.54 -14.23
N THR A 149 8.26 1.86 -14.14
CA THR A 149 7.19 2.88 -14.24
C THR A 149 6.25 2.57 -15.40
N ILE A 150 4.96 2.69 -15.13
CA ILE A 150 3.93 2.47 -16.14
C ILE A 150 4.04 3.57 -17.21
N PRO A 151 4.15 3.21 -18.50
CA PRO A 151 4.51 4.15 -19.54
C PRO A 151 3.35 5.03 -20.05
N ASN A 152 2.09 4.72 -19.74
CA ASN A 152 0.96 5.61 -20.09
C ASN A 152 -0.01 5.73 -18.91
N ILE A 153 0.30 6.63 -17.99
CA ILE A 153 -0.49 6.86 -16.77
C ILE A 153 -1.64 7.81 -17.08
N ARG A 154 -2.88 7.41 -16.76
CA ARG A 154 -4.08 8.20 -17.07
C ARG A 154 -4.70 8.78 -15.81
N VAL A 155 -4.80 10.10 -15.75
CA VAL A 155 -5.26 10.81 -14.56
C VAL A 155 -6.14 12.00 -14.93
N PRO A 156 -7.33 12.17 -14.32
CA PRO A 156 -8.12 13.39 -14.51
C PRO A 156 -7.36 14.63 -14.03
N GLN A 157 -7.49 15.73 -14.77
CA GLN A 157 -6.79 17.00 -14.51
C GLN A 157 -6.90 17.48 -13.05
N ASN A 158 -8.08 17.34 -12.43
CA ASN A 158 -8.31 17.75 -11.05
C ASN A 158 -7.90 16.70 -9.99
N CYS A 159 -7.37 15.55 -10.41
CA CYS A 159 -6.94 14.46 -9.53
C CYS A 159 -5.42 14.30 -9.46
N PHE A 160 -4.66 14.88 -10.39
CA PHE A 160 -3.22 14.76 -10.41
C PHE A 160 -2.57 15.64 -9.33
N GLN A 161 -1.98 14.99 -8.32
CA GLN A 161 -1.30 15.65 -7.20
C GLN A 161 0.20 15.38 -7.25
N HIS A 162 0.57 14.10 -7.18
CA HIS A 162 1.95 13.65 -7.23
C HIS A 162 2.06 12.27 -7.88
N LEU A 163 3.24 11.97 -8.44
CA LEU A 163 3.62 10.66 -8.96
C LEU A 163 5.03 10.34 -8.45
N HIS A 164 5.12 9.34 -7.58
CA HIS A 164 6.38 8.84 -7.04
C HIS A 164 6.91 7.73 -7.95
N LEU A 165 8.08 7.93 -8.56
CA LEU A 165 8.71 6.96 -9.45
C LEU A 165 9.54 5.98 -8.63
N LEU A 166 9.52 4.69 -9.00
CA LEU A 166 10.45 3.73 -8.41
C LEU A 166 11.87 4.03 -8.90
N ALA A 167 12.77 4.26 -7.96
CA ALA A 167 14.20 4.50 -8.19
C ALA A 167 15.04 3.65 -7.22
N HIS A 168 14.87 2.32 -7.26
CA HIS A 168 15.57 1.40 -6.36
C HIS A 168 16.97 1.10 -6.87
N ASP A 169 17.99 1.30 -6.04
CA ASP A 169 19.36 0.90 -6.37
C ASP A 169 19.73 -0.47 -5.78
N PRO A 170 20.18 -1.46 -6.60
CA PRO A 170 20.56 -2.78 -6.10
C PRO A 170 21.86 -2.83 -5.27
N ASP A 171 22.75 -1.85 -5.39
CA ASP A 171 24.03 -1.78 -4.68
C ASP A 171 23.95 -0.91 -3.40
N GLY A 172 22.81 -0.24 -3.17
CA GLY A 172 22.54 0.57 -1.99
C GLY A 172 22.99 2.03 -2.15
N ASP A 173 23.15 2.47 -3.39
CA ASP A 173 23.54 3.83 -3.75
C ASP A 173 22.36 4.80 -3.77
N ASN A 174 22.67 6.10 -3.87
CA ASN A 174 21.66 7.15 -3.90
C ASN A 174 21.31 7.50 -5.35
N VAL A 175 20.04 7.34 -5.69
CA VAL A 175 19.53 7.65 -7.03
C VAL A 175 18.98 9.06 -7.07
N ARG A 176 19.35 9.83 -8.09
CA ARG A 176 18.71 11.12 -8.42
C ARG A 176 18.07 11.06 -9.79
N CYS A 177 16.86 11.58 -9.89
CA CYS A 177 16.12 11.65 -11.15
C CYS A 177 16.27 13.03 -11.77
N LYS A 178 16.89 13.12 -12.95
CA LYS A 178 16.94 14.34 -13.75
C LYS A 178 15.92 14.30 -14.87
N CYS A 179 15.32 15.45 -15.15
CA CYS A 179 14.34 15.58 -16.23
C CYS A 179 14.58 16.89 -16.99
N PRO A 180 15.47 16.89 -18.00
CA PRO A 180 15.71 18.07 -18.82
C PRO A 180 14.45 18.55 -19.56
N SER A 181 13.54 17.64 -19.91
CA SER A 181 12.28 17.99 -20.58
C SER A 181 11.24 18.61 -19.64
N CYS A 182 11.39 18.49 -18.31
CA CYS A 182 10.40 18.96 -17.35
C CYS A 182 10.18 20.49 -17.39
N HIS A 183 11.17 21.26 -17.88
CA HIS A 183 11.01 22.70 -18.11
C HIS A 183 9.91 23.05 -19.14
N GLN A 184 9.56 22.10 -20.02
CA GLN A 184 8.48 22.26 -20.99
C GLN A 184 7.10 22.17 -20.32
N HIS A 185 7.03 21.72 -19.07
CA HIS A 185 5.81 21.54 -18.30
C HIS A 185 5.72 22.57 -17.15
N PRO A 186 5.18 23.79 -17.37
CA PRO A 186 5.30 24.91 -16.43
C PRO A 186 4.64 24.69 -15.06
N ASN A 187 3.69 23.75 -14.97
CA ASN A 187 2.96 23.42 -13.74
C ASN A 187 3.38 22.09 -13.13
N ILE A 188 4.47 21.49 -13.62
CA ILE A 188 5.06 20.28 -13.04
C ILE A 188 6.35 20.67 -12.32
N ASN A 189 6.50 20.20 -11.10
CA ASN A 189 7.74 20.27 -10.35
C ASN A 189 8.29 18.87 -10.14
N LEU A 190 9.61 18.73 -10.23
CA LEU A 190 10.33 17.50 -9.93
C LEU A 190 11.16 17.70 -8.67
N ASP A 191 10.93 16.85 -7.68
CA ASP A 191 11.93 16.59 -6.65
C ASP A 191 12.88 15.50 -7.15
N GLU A 192 14.11 15.91 -7.49
CA GLU A 192 15.13 15.02 -8.06
C GLU A 192 15.63 13.98 -7.06
N ASP A 193 15.59 14.27 -5.74
CA ASP A 193 16.11 13.38 -4.70
C ASP A 193 15.09 12.30 -4.34
N SER A 194 13.80 12.64 -4.31
CA SER A 194 12.72 11.67 -4.07
C SER A 194 12.10 11.12 -5.35
N CYS A 195 12.62 11.48 -6.53
CA CYS A 195 12.10 11.08 -7.84
C CYS A 195 10.57 11.27 -7.96
N THR A 196 10.06 12.37 -7.39
CA THR A 196 8.62 12.63 -7.29
C THR A 196 8.22 13.82 -8.16
N LEU A 197 7.30 13.58 -9.08
CA LEU A 197 6.62 14.63 -9.83
C LEU A 197 5.46 15.18 -8.99
N SER A 198 5.32 16.49 -8.90
CA SER A 198 4.20 17.15 -8.22
C SER A 198 3.57 18.23 -9.09
N ASN A 199 2.26 18.39 -8.94
CA ASN A 199 1.50 19.42 -9.63
C ASN A 199 1.51 20.74 -8.85
N ASN A 200 1.86 21.84 -9.53
CA ASN A 200 1.84 23.20 -9.00
C ASN A 200 0.75 24.09 -9.64
N GLY A 201 -0.11 23.54 -10.50
CA GLY A 201 -1.14 24.32 -11.18
C GLY A 201 -2.14 23.48 -11.98
N THR A 202 -2.70 24.06 -13.03
CA THR A 202 -3.61 23.35 -13.94
C THR A 202 -2.82 22.88 -15.16
N LEU A 203 -2.84 21.59 -15.45
CA LEU A 203 -2.19 21.01 -16.62
C LEU A 203 -3.13 21.01 -17.83
N ASP A 204 -2.62 21.15 -19.04
CA ASP A 204 -3.44 21.06 -20.25
C ASP A 204 -3.99 19.64 -20.43
N LEU A 205 -5.13 19.50 -21.13
CA LEU A 205 -5.70 18.20 -21.41
C LEU A 205 -4.92 17.51 -22.54
N GLY A 206 -4.69 16.21 -22.39
CA GLY A 206 -3.96 15.38 -23.36
C GLY A 206 -2.71 14.74 -22.77
N LEU A 207 -1.89 14.16 -23.64
CA LEU A 207 -0.68 13.45 -23.24
C LEU A 207 0.47 14.44 -22.94
N HIS A 208 1.04 14.33 -21.75
CA HIS A 208 2.31 14.94 -21.36
C HIS A 208 3.39 13.87 -21.37
N VAL A 209 4.51 14.11 -22.04
CA VAL A 209 5.60 13.12 -22.17
C VAL A 209 6.80 13.57 -21.37
N PHE A 210 7.41 12.66 -20.61
CA PHE A 210 8.53 12.97 -19.75
C PHE A 210 9.74 12.13 -20.11
N GLU A 211 10.91 12.76 -20.15
CA GLU A 211 12.18 12.13 -20.50
C GLU A 211 13.15 12.25 -19.34
N PHE A 212 13.15 11.23 -18.47
CA PHE A 212 14.01 11.18 -17.30
C PHE A 212 15.29 10.40 -17.54
N THR A 213 16.30 10.78 -16.77
CA THR A 213 17.53 10.02 -16.54
C THR A 213 17.66 9.76 -15.05
N MET A 214 17.74 8.49 -14.65
CA MET A 214 18.10 8.08 -13.30
C MET A 214 19.62 8.04 -13.22
N GLU A 215 20.19 8.86 -12.34
CA GLU A 215 21.61 8.96 -12.07
C GLU A 215 21.95 8.30 -10.74
N ASP A 216 23.00 7.50 -10.75
CA ASP A 216 23.43 6.70 -9.60
C ASP A 216 24.69 7.28 -8.96
N TYR A 217 24.65 7.52 -7.64
CA TYR A 217 25.74 8.11 -6.88
C TYR A 217 26.08 7.31 -5.62
N PRO A 218 27.37 7.07 -5.34
CA PRO A 218 27.74 6.26 -4.19
C PRO A 218 27.42 6.98 -2.87
N VAL A 219 27.08 6.23 -1.83
CA VAL A 219 26.82 6.80 -0.48
C VAL A 219 28.08 7.33 0.21
N SER A 220 29.26 6.86 -0.21
CA SER A 220 30.56 7.29 0.32
C SER A 220 31.59 7.39 -0.81
N ASN A 221 32.77 7.93 -0.54
CA ASN A 221 33.82 7.97 -1.55
C ASN A 221 34.29 6.55 -1.88
N ILE A 222 34.21 6.17 -3.15
CA ILE A 222 34.66 4.87 -3.64
C ILE A 222 35.70 5.02 -4.76
N THR A 223 36.46 3.96 -5.03
CA THR A 223 37.37 3.91 -6.16
C THR A 223 36.91 2.92 -7.21
N LEU A 224 36.85 3.35 -8.46
CA LEU A 224 36.65 2.50 -9.63
C LEU A 224 38.00 2.07 -10.19
N THR A 225 38.26 0.78 -10.17
CA THR A 225 39.57 0.18 -10.49
C THR A 225 39.50 -0.56 -11.84
N LYS A 226 40.50 -0.30 -12.69
CA LYS A 226 40.73 -1.00 -13.96
C LYS A 226 41.52 -2.29 -13.75
N GLU A 227 41.55 -3.19 -14.74
CA GLU A 227 42.36 -4.42 -14.70
C GLU A 227 43.85 -4.14 -14.48
N ASN A 228 44.36 -3.05 -15.04
CA ASN A 228 45.75 -2.64 -14.91
C ASN A 228 46.10 -1.96 -13.57
N GLY A 229 45.15 -1.89 -12.63
CA GLY A 229 45.32 -1.32 -11.29
C GLY A 229 45.15 0.21 -11.21
N ILE A 230 44.92 0.90 -12.34
CA ILE A 230 44.63 2.34 -12.34
C ILE A 230 43.24 2.57 -11.74
N SER A 231 43.14 3.52 -10.80
CA SER A 231 41.90 3.81 -10.07
C SER A 231 41.50 5.27 -10.22
N SER A 232 40.19 5.52 -10.29
CA SER A 232 39.61 6.86 -10.19
C SER A 232 38.59 6.92 -9.06
N VAL A 233 38.53 8.04 -8.35
CA VAL A 233 37.58 8.25 -7.25
C VAL A 233 36.20 8.63 -7.81
N ARG A 234 35.15 8.14 -7.16
CA ARG A 234 33.77 8.61 -7.27
C ARG A 234 33.33 9.09 -5.91
N ASN A 235 32.71 10.26 -5.88
CA ASN A 235 32.27 10.91 -4.66
C ASN A 235 30.73 10.89 -4.62
N PRO A 236 30.13 10.92 -3.42
CA PRO A 236 28.70 11.15 -3.26
C PRO A 236 28.27 12.46 -3.92
N TYR A 237 27.01 12.50 -4.34
CA TYR A 237 26.40 13.74 -4.79
C TYR A 237 26.41 14.77 -3.64
N ASN A 238 26.91 15.98 -3.92
CA ASN A 238 26.91 17.07 -2.94
C ASN A 238 26.45 18.37 -3.57
N GLN A 239 25.20 18.73 -3.29
CA GLN A 239 24.56 19.95 -3.79
C GLN A 239 25.25 21.25 -3.32
N THR A 240 25.93 21.22 -2.16
CA THR A 240 26.53 22.41 -1.55
C THR A 240 27.92 22.75 -2.07
N ALA A 241 28.62 21.79 -2.67
CA ALA A 241 30.02 21.93 -3.07
C ALA A 241 30.21 22.55 -4.47
N ASN A 242 29.15 22.70 -5.27
CA ASN A 242 29.21 23.18 -6.66
C ASN A 242 30.27 22.45 -7.50
N THR A 243 30.53 21.18 -7.18
CA THR A 243 31.40 20.27 -7.91
C THR A 243 30.53 19.31 -8.70
N ASP A 244 30.75 19.19 -10.01
CA ASP A 244 30.10 18.18 -10.86
C ASP A 244 30.53 16.77 -10.39
N SER A 245 29.75 16.18 -9.47
CA SER A 245 29.86 14.77 -9.12
C SER A 245 29.49 13.96 -10.36
N THR A 246 30.38 13.04 -10.75
CA THR A 246 30.13 12.15 -11.89
C THR A 246 29.35 10.92 -11.38
N PRO A 247 28.19 10.59 -11.98
CA PRO A 247 27.44 9.41 -11.59
C PRO A 247 28.21 8.14 -11.95
N LEU A 248 27.89 7.05 -11.26
CA LEU A 248 28.37 5.70 -11.52
C LEU A 248 27.74 5.12 -12.77
N SER A 249 26.44 5.38 -12.93
CA SER A 249 25.66 5.00 -14.09
C SER A 249 24.55 6.00 -14.36
N GLN A 250 24.07 5.99 -15.59
CA GLN A 250 22.87 6.71 -15.99
C GLN A 250 21.98 5.76 -16.78
N VAL A 251 20.70 5.70 -16.47
CA VAL A 251 19.72 4.93 -17.24
C VAL A 251 18.47 5.75 -17.52
N PRO A 252 17.83 5.58 -18.69
CA PRO A 252 16.67 6.36 -19.08
C PRO A 252 15.38 5.81 -18.47
N LEU A 253 14.45 6.71 -18.22
CA LEU A 253 13.08 6.42 -17.82
C LEU A 253 12.14 7.39 -18.53
N GLN A 254 11.48 6.94 -19.59
CA GLN A 254 10.55 7.76 -20.36
C GLN A 254 9.14 7.20 -20.23
N PHE A 255 8.16 8.09 -20.01
CA PHE A 255 6.76 7.72 -19.87
C PHE A 255 5.84 8.90 -20.17
N GLY A 256 4.60 8.60 -20.50
CA GLY A 256 3.52 9.55 -20.68
C GLY A 256 2.57 9.62 -19.47
N VAL A 257 2.08 10.82 -19.19
CA VAL A 257 0.94 11.07 -18.30
C VAL A 257 -0.17 11.71 -19.12
N GLU A 258 -1.25 10.98 -19.35
CA GLU A 258 -2.44 11.46 -20.04
C GLU A 258 -3.37 12.18 -19.06
N ILE A 259 -3.46 13.50 -19.21
CA ILE A 259 -4.34 14.36 -18.43
C ILE A 259 -5.74 14.33 -19.04
N LEU A 260 -6.64 13.63 -18.36
CA LEU A 260 -8.03 13.46 -18.79
C LEU A 260 -8.90 14.63 -18.36
N THR A 261 -10.09 14.73 -18.96
CA THR A 261 -11.11 15.71 -18.57
C THR A 261 -11.40 15.66 -17.06
N PRO A 262 -11.63 16.81 -16.40
CA PRO A 262 -11.93 16.83 -14.97
C PRO A 262 -13.17 15.99 -14.62
N VAL A 263 -13.08 15.27 -13.52
CA VAL A 263 -14.22 14.51 -12.95
C VAL A 263 -14.89 15.30 -11.83
N HIS A 264 -16.13 14.95 -11.47
CA HIS A 264 -16.88 15.68 -10.43
C HIS A 264 -16.20 15.68 -9.06
N SER A 265 -15.53 14.58 -8.67
CA SER A 265 -14.72 14.51 -7.46
C SER A 265 -13.62 13.46 -7.59
N CYS A 266 -12.47 13.70 -6.95
CA CYS A 266 -11.29 12.83 -7.00
C CYS A 266 -11.14 12.02 -5.72
N VAL A 267 -12.22 11.42 -5.24
CA VAL A 267 -12.22 10.64 -3.99
C VAL A 267 -11.68 9.23 -4.28
N PRO A 268 -10.56 8.81 -3.68
CA PRO A 268 -10.04 7.44 -3.80
C PRO A 268 -11.08 6.41 -3.32
N GLY A 269 -11.23 5.29 -4.04
CA GLY A 269 -12.20 4.23 -3.73
C GLY A 269 -13.62 4.52 -4.22
N VAL A 270 -13.91 5.74 -4.68
CA VAL A 270 -15.21 6.13 -5.22
C VAL A 270 -15.10 6.36 -6.72
N ASN A 271 -14.58 7.52 -7.15
CA ASN A 271 -14.46 7.94 -8.54
C ASN A 271 -13.08 7.68 -9.16
N ARG A 272 -12.05 7.62 -8.30
CA ARG A 272 -10.71 7.16 -8.64
C ARG A 272 -10.48 5.82 -7.94
N PRO A 273 -10.09 4.75 -8.65
CA PRO A 273 -9.81 3.48 -8.00
C PRO A 273 -8.67 3.64 -6.99
N SER A 274 -8.74 2.91 -5.87
CA SER A 274 -7.73 2.93 -4.81
C SER A 274 -7.25 1.52 -4.52
N LEU A 275 -5.93 1.35 -4.37
CA LEU A 275 -5.32 0.07 -4.04
C LEU A 275 -5.51 -0.24 -2.55
N LEU A 276 -6.02 -1.42 -2.25
CA LEU A 276 -6.33 -1.92 -0.91
C LEU A 276 -5.32 -2.99 -0.50
N THR A 277 -5.16 -3.19 0.80
CA THR A 277 -4.46 -4.36 1.33
C THR A 277 -5.19 -5.66 0.93
N PRO A 278 -4.48 -6.76 0.59
CA PRO A 278 -3.03 -6.98 0.77
C PRO A 278 -2.15 -6.56 -0.43
N THR A 279 -2.58 -5.61 -1.27
CA THR A 279 -1.72 -5.06 -2.33
C THR A 279 -0.44 -4.49 -1.73
N PRO A 280 0.75 -4.88 -2.23
CA PRO A 280 2.01 -4.36 -1.73
C PRO A 280 2.09 -2.83 -1.78
N LEU A 281 2.90 -2.25 -0.91
CA LEU A 281 3.21 -0.85 -0.91
C LEU A 281 4.24 -0.48 -1.97
N HIS A 282 4.29 0.80 -2.31
CA HIS A 282 5.34 1.33 -3.14
C HIS A 282 6.68 1.21 -2.41
N GLY A 283 7.68 0.58 -3.05
CA GLY A 283 9.01 0.33 -2.49
C GLY A 283 9.16 -1.02 -1.77
N ASP A 284 8.10 -1.84 -1.66
CA ASP A 284 8.21 -3.13 -0.98
C ASP A 284 9.22 -4.07 -1.67
N VAL A 285 9.99 -4.79 -0.86
CA VAL A 285 10.99 -5.76 -1.33
C VAL A 285 10.51 -7.18 -1.07
N HIS A 286 10.37 -7.95 -2.14
CA HIS A 286 9.99 -9.36 -2.12
C HIS A 286 11.19 -10.25 -2.46
N HIS A 287 11.13 -11.51 -2.06
CA HIS A 287 12.15 -12.51 -2.39
C HIS A 287 11.53 -13.65 -3.19
N ALA A 288 12.18 -14.03 -4.28
CA ALA A 288 11.78 -15.16 -5.10
C ALA A 288 12.96 -16.12 -5.33
N ALA A 289 12.63 -17.40 -5.54
CA ALA A 289 13.62 -18.43 -5.82
C ALA A 289 13.47 -18.92 -7.27
N VAL A 290 14.60 -19.12 -7.94
CA VAL A 290 14.62 -19.69 -9.30
C VAL A 290 13.85 -21.02 -9.33
N GLY A 291 12.93 -21.14 -10.29
CA GLY A 291 12.09 -22.32 -10.50
C GLY A 291 10.92 -22.50 -9.52
N ARG A 292 10.67 -21.53 -8.61
CA ARG A 292 9.52 -21.52 -7.72
C ARG A 292 8.51 -20.46 -8.15
N ILE A 293 7.23 -20.79 -8.08
CA ILE A 293 6.15 -19.84 -8.37
C ILE A 293 6.14 -18.79 -7.25
N HIS A 294 6.26 -17.52 -7.64
CA HIS A 294 6.06 -16.35 -6.81
C HIS A 294 4.69 -15.74 -7.11
N ILE A 295 3.95 -15.36 -6.07
CA ILE A 295 2.58 -14.84 -6.17
C ILE A 295 2.51 -13.45 -5.57
N ILE A 296 1.90 -12.51 -6.29
CA ILE A 296 1.60 -11.16 -5.80
C ILE A 296 0.09 -10.95 -5.92
N THR A 297 -0.54 -10.50 -4.83
CA THR A 297 -1.98 -10.23 -4.79
C THR A 297 -2.20 -8.72 -4.87
N LEU A 298 -2.94 -8.28 -5.88
CA LEU A 298 -3.41 -6.91 -6.03
C LEU A 298 -4.92 -6.88 -5.74
N ARG A 299 -5.37 -5.82 -5.11
CA ARG A 299 -6.76 -5.60 -4.72
C ARG A 299 -7.06 -4.11 -4.79
N ALA A 300 -8.15 -3.74 -5.42
CA ALA A 300 -8.53 -2.34 -5.59
C ALA A 300 -10.04 -2.15 -5.51
N GLN A 301 -10.46 -0.96 -5.09
CA GLN A 301 -11.87 -0.60 -4.97
C GLN A 301 -12.21 0.62 -5.80
N SER A 302 -13.37 0.60 -6.45
CA SER A 302 -14.05 1.78 -6.99
C SER A 302 -15.56 1.56 -6.92
N SER A 303 -16.26 2.52 -6.33
CA SER A 303 -17.71 2.43 -6.09
C SER A 303 -18.56 2.95 -7.25
N ASP A 304 -18.09 4.02 -7.90
CA ASP A 304 -18.82 4.69 -8.99
C ASP A 304 -18.41 4.17 -10.38
N ASN A 305 -17.19 3.64 -10.50
CA ASN A 305 -16.62 3.14 -11.75
C ASN A 305 -16.20 1.66 -11.61
N SER A 306 -16.49 0.84 -12.61
CA SER A 306 -15.99 -0.54 -12.63
C SER A 306 -14.50 -0.57 -12.97
N ILE A 307 -13.72 -1.28 -12.16
CA ILE A 307 -12.32 -1.60 -12.48
C ILE A 307 -12.34 -2.63 -13.62
N LEU A 308 -11.68 -2.29 -14.71
CA LEU A 308 -11.66 -3.10 -15.94
C LEU A 308 -10.44 -4.00 -15.99
N ASP A 309 -9.29 -3.49 -15.59
CA ASP A 309 -8.02 -4.22 -15.58
C ASP A 309 -7.07 -3.66 -14.51
N PHE A 310 -5.95 -4.34 -14.29
CA PHE A 310 -4.76 -3.77 -13.66
C PHE A 310 -3.67 -3.66 -14.72
N GLN A 311 -3.19 -2.45 -14.99
CA GLN A 311 -2.01 -2.28 -15.83
C GLN A 311 -0.78 -2.69 -15.02
N VAL A 312 0.04 -3.59 -15.56
CA VAL A 312 1.21 -4.15 -14.88
C VAL A 312 2.43 -4.03 -15.78
N SER A 313 3.48 -3.41 -15.26
CA SER A 313 4.80 -3.37 -15.89
C SER A 313 5.73 -4.25 -15.04
N GLY A 314 6.05 -5.43 -15.57
CA GLY A 314 6.81 -6.48 -14.86
C GLY A 314 7.74 -7.26 -15.80
N PRO A 315 8.37 -8.34 -15.30
CA PRO A 315 9.25 -9.18 -16.11
C PRO A 315 8.45 -9.98 -17.15
N TRP A 316 9.14 -10.39 -18.21
CA TRP A 316 8.60 -11.37 -19.16
C TRP A 316 8.16 -12.66 -18.45
N ASN A 317 7.14 -13.33 -18.99
CA ASN A 317 6.53 -14.54 -18.41
C ASN A 317 5.86 -14.35 -17.03
N MET A 318 5.57 -13.10 -16.64
CA MET A 318 4.59 -12.82 -15.59
C MET A 318 3.18 -12.98 -16.16
N SER A 319 2.29 -13.62 -15.41
CA SER A 319 0.88 -13.76 -15.79
C SER A 319 -0.02 -13.04 -14.80
N LYS A 320 -1.11 -12.47 -15.31
CA LYS A 320 -2.12 -11.71 -14.56
C LYS A 320 -3.46 -12.42 -14.71
N SER A 321 -4.14 -12.64 -13.59
CA SER A 321 -5.51 -13.19 -13.57
C SER A 321 -6.40 -12.33 -12.68
N LEU A 322 -7.60 -12.00 -13.17
CA LEU A 322 -8.54 -11.13 -12.46
C LEU A 322 -9.69 -11.92 -11.86
N ARG A 323 -10.15 -11.45 -10.70
CA ARG A 323 -11.30 -11.97 -9.99
C ARG A 323 -12.14 -10.81 -9.45
N ASN A 324 -13.35 -10.67 -10.00
CA ASN A 324 -14.31 -9.71 -9.47
C ASN A 324 -14.88 -10.22 -8.15
N THR A 325 -14.92 -9.35 -7.15
CA THR A 325 -15.53 -9.63 -5.84
C THR A 325 -16.79 -8.78 -5.65
N SER A 326 -17.61 -9.10 -4.66
CA SER A 326 -18.80 -8.30 -4.33
C SER A 326 -18.40 -6.93 -3.77
N GLN A 327 -19.21 -5.88 -4.02
CA GLN A 327 -19.05 -4.50 -3.51
C GLN A 327 -18.03 -3.59 -4.23
N GLY A 328 -17.83 -3.75 -5.55
CA GLY A 328 -16.97 -2.83 -6.32
C GLY A 328 -15.47 -3.01 -6.07
N VAL A 329 -15.08 -4.15 -5.48
CA VAL A 329 -13.70 -4.54 -5.26
C VAL A 329 -13.28 -5.57 -6.32
N THR A 330 -12.11 -5.36 -6.92
CA THR A 330 -11.51 -6.27 -7.90
C THR A 330 -10.15 -6.74 -7.41
N GLU A 331 -9.89 -8.03 -7.52
CA GLU A 331 -8.61 -8.64 -7.17
C GLU A 331 -7.89 -9.09 -8.44
N ALA A 332 -6.58 -8.91 -8.50
CA ALA A 332 -5.71 -9.51 -9.50
C ALA A 332 -4.61 -10.32 -8.83
N MET A 333 -4.33 -11.50 -9.36
CA MET A 333 -3.23 -12.34 -8.91
C MET A 333 -2.17 -12.38 -10.00
N LEU A 334 -0.99 -11.87 -9.68
CA LEU A 334 0.19 -11.96 -10.53
C LEU A 334 0.96 -13.21 -10.15
N THR A 335 1.32 -14.03 -11.12
CA THR A 335 2.19 -15.18 -10.89
C THR A 335 3.39 -15.15 -11.83
N TRP A 336 4.57 -15.43 -11.27
CA TRP A 336 5.83 -15.41 -12.00
C TRP A 336 6.75 -16.50 -11.49
N THR A 337 7.50 -17.14 -12.38
CA THR A 337 8.47 -18.18 -12.03
C THR A 337 9.84 -17.75 -12.53
N PRO A 338 10.75 -17.27 -11.64
CA PRO A 338 12.05 -16.79 -12.05
C PRO A 338 12.89 -17.89 -12.69
N GLN A 339 13.63 -17.54 -13.73
CA GLN A 339 14.58 -18.39 -14.45
C GLN A 339 16.01 -18.23 -13.91
N GLU A 340 16.92 -19.11 -14.32
CA GLU A 340 18.33 -19.01 -13.90
C GLU A 340 18.99 -17.70 -14.39
N SER A 341 18.49 -17.11 -15.48
CA SER A 341 18.91 -15.79 -15.98
C SER A 341 18.53 -14.64 -15.04
N ASP A 342 17.47 -14.80 -14.25
CA ASP A 342 16.98 -13.77 -13.33
C ASP A 342 17.76 -13.79 -12.01
N LEU A 343 18.65 -14.76 -11.82
CA LEU A 343 19.42 -14.88 -10.60
C LEU A 343 20.24 -13.62 -10.30
N HIS A 344 20.16 -13.14 -9.05
CA HIS A 344 20.80 -11.90 -8.58
C HIS A 344 20.25 -10.62 -9.21
N HIS A 345 19.20 -10.72 -10.04
CA HIS A 345 18.48 -9.59 -10.58
C HIS A 345 17.52 -9.02 -9.53
N HIS A 346 17.43 -7.70 -9.47
CA HIS A 346 16.42 -6.97 -8.73
C HIS A 346 15.33 -6.58 -9.72
N VAL A 347 14.24 -7.34 -9.73
CA VAL A 347 13.19 -7.21 -10.75
C VAL A 347 12.11 -6.24 -10.28
N PRO A 348 11.98 -5.05 -10.90
CA PRO A 348 10.92 -4.11 -10.56
C PRO A 348 9.58 -4.55 -11.15
N VAL A 349 8.49 -4.38 -10.40
CA VAL A 349 7.12 -4.62 -10.84
C VAL A 349 6.24 -3.46 -10.40
N CYS A 350 5.70 -2.69 -11.35
CA CYS A 350 4.77 -1.59 -11.07
C CYS A 350 3.36 -1.93 -11.56
N PHE A 351 2.35 -1.42 -10.85
CA PHE A 351 0.95 -1.68 -11.18
C PHE A 351 0.03 -0.51 -10.83
N THR A 352 -1.06 -0.37 -11.58
CA THR A 352 -2.20 0.53 -11.32
C THR A 352 -3.51 -0.22 -11.57
N ALA A 353 -4.56 0.12 -10.83
CA ALA A 353 -5.92 -0.32 -11.13
C ALA A 353 -6.56 0.66 -12.14
N GLU A 354 -7.22 0.12 -13.16
CA GLU A 354 -7.69 0.89 -14.31
C GLU A 354 -9.21 0.91 -14.42
N THR A 355 -9.76 2.09 -14.64
CA THR A 355 -11.17 2.30 -15.03
C THR A 355 -11.23 3.02 -16.39
N LEU A 356 -12.43 3.24 -16.92
CA LEU A 356 -12.61 4.05 -18.13
C LEU A 356 -12.19 5.51 -17.95
N GLN A 357 -12.27 6.05 -16.72
CA GLN A 357 -12.15 7.49 -16.46
C GLN A 357 -10.87 7.86 -15.71
N SER A 358 -10.18 6.91 -15.08
CA SER A 358 -8.98 7.17 -14.29
C SER A 358 -8.21 5.89 -13.95
N GLN A 359 -6.97 6.06 -13.52
CA GLN A 359 -6.18 5.04 -12.85
C GLN A 359 -5.96 5.35 -11.36
N SER A 360 -5.61 4.32 -10.59
CA SER A 360 -5.24 4.47 -9.18
C SER A 360 -3.90 5.21 -9.03
N GLU A 361 -3.41 5.35 -7.80
CA GLU A 361 -1.99 5.58 -7.60
C GLU A 361 -1.17 4.42 -8.18
N MET A 362 0.04 4.70 -8.63
CA MET A 362 1.00 3.68 -9.07
C MET A 362 1.79 3.20 -7.86
N ARG A 363 1.85 1.88 -7.68
CA ARG A 363 2.76 1.26 -6.71
C ARG A 363 3.73 0.34 -7.44
N CYS A 364 4.92 0.25 -6.91
CA CYS A 364 5.99 -0.54 -7.47
C CYS A 364 6.68 -1.34 -6.37
N ILE A 365 7.05 -2.58 -6.65
CA ILE A 365 7.84 -3.43 -5.75
C ILE A 365 9.11 -3.91 -6.44
N VAL A 366 10.05 -4.42 -5.65
CA VAL A 366 11.29 -5.02 -6.16
C VAL A 366 11.38 -6.47 -5.69
N ILE A 367 11.57 -7.40 -6.63
CA ILE A 367 11.73 -8.83 -6.34
C ILE A 367 13.21 -9.18 -6.46
N ILE A 368 13.83 -9.61 -5.36
CA ILE A 368 15.21 -10.09 -5.33
C ILE A 368 15.22 -11.60 -5.57
N VAL A 369 15.87 -12.02 -6.65
CA VAL A 369 15.91 -13.43 -7.07
C VAL A 369 17.17 -14.13 -6.58
N ALA A 370 17.01 -15.26 -5.90
CA ALA A 370 18.10 -16.08 -5.40
C ALA A 370 18.05 -17.52 -5.96
N LYS A 371 19.21 -18.20 -5.96
CA LYS A 371 19.27 -19.63 -6.30
C LYS A 371 18.45 -20.40 -5.27
N SER A 372 17.75 -21.44 -5.73
CA SER A 372 17.15 -22.45 -4.85
C SER A 372 18.19 -23.25 -4.01
N ARG A 373 19.46 -22.79 -3.94
CA ARG A 373 20.57 -23.36 -3.16
C ARG A 373 20.85 -22.64 -1.84
N VAL A 374 20.01 -21.68 -1.45
CA VAL A 374 19.88 -21.39 -0.01
C VAL A 374 19.50 -22.73 0.61
N LEU A 375 20.19 -23.16 1.67
CA LEU A 375 19.67 -24.16 2.59
C LEU A 375 18.23 -23.74 2.85
N SER A 376 17.28 -24.41 2.22
CA SER A 376 15.88 -24.01 2.28
C SER A 376 15.46 -24.39 3.68
N GLY A 377 15.75 -23.49 4.61
CA GLY A 377 15.43 -23.64 6.00
C GLY A 377 13.94 -23.52 6.10
N GLU A 378 13.28 -24.60 6.51
CA GLU A 378 11.94 -24.47 7.05
C GLU A 378 12.08 -23.66 8.34
N ALA A 379 11.52 -22.45 8.32
CA ALA A 379 11.47 -21.56 9.46
C ALA A 379 10.01 -21.26 9.77
N GLU A 380 9.65 -21.40 11.04
CA GLU A 380 8.36 -20.98 11.56
C GLU A 380 8.56 -19.63 12.25
N ILE A 381 7.75 -18.64 11.85
CA ILE A 381 7.75 -17.31 12.43
C ILE A 381 6.42 -17.15 13.17
N PHE A 382 6.51 -16.86 14.46
CA PHE A 382 5.38 -16.57 15.31
C PHE A 382 5.44 -15.08 15.68
N CYS A 383 4.48 -14.34 15.15
CA CYS A 383 4.32 -12.92 15.43
C CYS A 383 3.43 -12.76 16.68
N GLU A 384 4.05 -12.47 17.81
CA GLU A 384 3.38 -12.24 19.10
C GLU A 384 3.24 -10.74 19.35
N ASP A 385 2.31 -10.33 20.23
CA ASP A 385 1.95 -8.92 20.42
C ASP A 385 3.13 -7.96 20.67
N ASN A 386 4.22 -8.44 21.29
CA ASN A 386 5.39 -7.61 21.62
C ASN A 386 6.75 -8.25 21.28
N ARG A 387 6.74 -9.36 20.53
CA ARG A 387 7.97 -10.04 20.11
C ARG A 387 7.75 -10.93 18.88
N ILE A 388 8.84 -11.26 18.21
CA ILE A 388 8.89 -12.21 17.11
C ILE A 388 9.65 -13.43 17.60
N ASP A 389 8.97 -14.57 17.62
CA ASP A 389 9.57 -15.86 17.94
C ASP A 389 9.86 -16.58 16.61
N ILE A 390 11.12 -16.92 16.36
CA ILE A 390 11.57 -17.60 15.13
C ILE A 390 12.12 -18.98 15.47
N ALA A 391 11.66 -20.00 14.76
CA ALA A 391 12.13 -21.37 14.91
C ALA A 391 12.62 -21.92 13.56
N ILE A 392 13.93 -22.12 13.42
CA ILE A 392 14.55 -22.56 12.18
C ILE A 392 14.94 -24.03 12.28
N SER A 393 14.41 -24.88 11.40
CA SER A 393 14.67 -26.32 11.39
C SER A 393 16.13 -26.64 11.05
N LYS A 394 16.79 -27.41 11.91
CA LYS A 394 18.16 -27.88 11.69
C LYS A 394 18.26 -28.93 10.59
N ALA A 395 17.20 -29.71 10.40
CA ALA A 395 17.15 -30.76 9.38
C ALA A 395 17.17 -30.18 7.97
N SER A 396 16.53 -29.02 7.79
CA SER A 396 16.46 -28.27 6.54
C SER A 396 17.72 -27.42 6.30
N MET A 397 18.53 -27.21 7.35
CA MET A 397 19.77 -26.43 7.33
C MET A 397 21.02 -27.19 7.83
N LYS A 398 21.45 -28.22 7.09
CA LYS A 398 22.69 -28.97 7.40
C LYS A 398 23.94 -28.08 7.36
N GLY A 399 24.70 -28.09 8.48
CA GLY A 399 25.98 -27.39 8.60
C GLY A 399 25.91 -25.98 9.20
N ILE A 400 24.73 -25.54 9.61
CA ILE A 400 24.53 -24.30 10.37
C ILE A 400 24.49 -24.62 11.87
N ASP A 401 25.19 -23.80 12.65
CA ASP A 401 25.25 -23.91 14.11
C ASP A 401 25.00 -22.51 14.70
N GLN A 402 24.11 -22.47 15.69
CA GLN A 402 23.69 -21.26 16.42
C GLN A 402 24.89 -20.46 16.98
N ASN A 403 25.99 -21.13 17.32
CA ASN A 403 27.20 -20.47 17.86
C ASN A 403 27.88 -19.51 16.87
N TRP A 404 27.50 -19.54 15.59
CA TRP A 404 28.08 -18.71 14.53
C TRP A 404 27.07 -17.75 13.91
N LEU A 405 25.92 -17.59 14.58
CA LEU A 405 24.84 -16.73 14.17
C LEU A 405 24.66 -15.62 15.21
N GLN A 406 24.34 -14.43 14.73
CA GLN A 406 23.97 -13.29 15.56
C GLN A 406 22.76 -12.60 14.96
N LEU A 407 21.98 -11.93 15.81
CA LEU A 407 20.98 -10.98 15.36
C LEU A 407 21.65 -9.67 14.94
N ARG A 408 20.85 -8.73 14.40
CA ARG A 408 21.34 -7.39 14.05
C ARG A 408 22.00 -6.68 15.23
N ASP A 409 21.47 -6.87 16.43
CA ASP A 409 22.13 -6.53 17.69
C ASP A 409 22.84 -7.77 18.28
N PRO A 410 24.19 -7.77 18.39
CA PRO A 410 24.96 -8.89 18.92
C PRO A 410 24.72 -9.18 20.41
N THR A 411 24.10 -8.26 21.15
CA THR A 411 23.75 -8.49 22.58
C THR A 411 22.59 -9.47 22.75
N CYS A 412 21.82 -9.69 21.69
CA CYS A 412 20.70 -10.63 21.70
C CYS A 412 21.14 -12.02 21.25
N SER A 413 20.91 -13.01 22.11
CA SER A 413 21.34 -14.38 21.88
C SER A 413 20.26 -15.23 21.22
N LEU A 414 20.66 -16.01 20.21
CA LEU A 414 19.88 -17.15 19.74
C LEU A 414 20.04 -18.32 20.70
N THR A 415 19.09 -19.25 20.72
CA THR A 415 19.15 -20.50 21.46
C THR A 415 18.92 -21.68 20.52
N SER A 416 19.13 -22.91 20.98
CA SER A 416 18.99 -24.07 20.11
C SER A 416 18.60 -25.34 20.86
N ASN A 417 17.69 -26.12 20.28
CA ASN A 417 17.30 -27.44 20.78
C ASN A 417 17.73 -28.55 19.79
N GLU A 418 17.31 -29.81 19.97
CA GLU A 418 17.73 -30.91 19.08
C GLU A 418 17.30 -30.74 17.61
N THR A 419 16.18 -30.06 17.35
CA THR A 419 15.55 -30.00 16.03
C THR A 419 15.56 -28.60 15.40
N HIS A 420 15.64 -27.53 16.19
CA HIS A 420 15.49 -26.14 15.77
C HIS A 420 16.54 -25.21 16.42
N ILE A 421 16.84 -24.12 15.71
CA ILE A 421 17.47 -22.92 16.24
C ILE A 421 16.34 -21.94 16.55
N LEU A 422 16.31 -21.40 17.76
CA LEU A 422 15.22 -20.56 18.27
C LEU A 422 15.74 -19.14 18.51
N GLY A 423 15.05 -18.13 18.00
CA GLY A 423 15.30 -16.73 18.28
C GLY A 423 14.06 -16.08 18.89
N MET A 424 14.27 -15.22 19.88
CA MET A 424 13.22 -14.41 20.48
C MET A 424 13.65 -12.96 20.39
N VAL A 425 12.87 -12.15 19.68
CA VAL A 425 13.26 -10.79 19.32
C VAL A 425 12.13 -9.84 19.66
N SER A 426 12.34 -8.91 20.59
CA SER A 426 11.31 -7.91 20.90
C SER A 426 11.18 -6.88 19.77
N LEU A 427 9.98 -6.31 19.61
CA LEU A 427 9.67 -5.36 18.54
C LEU A 427 10.47 -4.05 18.65
N ASP A 428 10.88 -3.68 19.87
CA ASP A 428 11.55 -2.39 20.15
C ASP A 428 13.05 -2.53 20.42
N THR A 429 13.57 -3.76 20.50
CA THR A 429 14.96 -4.05 20.91
C THR A 429 15.63 -5.01 19.94
N CYS A 430 16.86 -5.44 20.22
CA CYS A 430 17.61 -6.39 19.40
C CYS A 430 17.88 -5.95 17.94
N GLY A 431 17.88 -4.64 17.69
CA GLY A 431 18.08 -4.07 16.36
C GLY A 431 16.88 -4.24 15.41
N THR A 432 15.70 -4.60 15.93
CA THR A 432 14.46 -4.66 15.15
C THR A 432 14.11 -3.27 14.62
N THR A 433 13.78 -3.19 13.33
CA THR A 433 13.36 -1.95 12.69
C THR A 433 11.88 -2.00 12.37
N MET A 434 11.16 -0.92 12.68
CA MET A 434 9.75 -0.75 12.34
C MET A 434 9.64 0.09 11.07
N GLU A 435 8.83 -0.39 10.13
CA GLU A 435 8.43 0.32 8.93
C GLU A 435 6.92 0.52 8.95
N ASP A 436 6.49 1.77 8.71
CA ASP A 436 5.09 2.11 8.55
C ASP A 436 4.65 1.67 7.14
N SER A 437 3.73 0.70 7.10
CA SER A 437 3.18 0.14 5.87
C SER A 437 1.67 0.37 5.76
N GLY A 438 1.21 1.61 5.89
CA GLY A 438 -0.17 1.98 5.60
C GLY A 438 -1.15 1.43 6.64
N ASP A 439 -1.83 0.31 6.35
CA ASP A 439 -2.72 -0.38 7.30
C ASP A 439 -1.98 -1.30 8.28
N PHE A 440 -0.67 -1.51 8.10
CA PHE A 440 0.15 -2.41 8.91
C PHE A 440 1.41 -1.69 9.44
N MET A 441 1.89 -2.12 10.61
CA MET A 441 3.23 -1.85 11.10
C MET A 441 4.07 -3.09 10.84
N VAL A 442 5.17 -2.96 10.11
CA VAL A 442 6.03 -4.09 9.74
C VAL A 442 7.31 -4.01 10.55
N PHE A 443 7.52 -5.00 11.41
CA PHE A 443 8.75 -5.12 12.18
C PHE A 443 9.67 -6.13 11.50
N LYS A 444 10.90 -5.72 11.20
CA LYS A 444 11.89 -6.50 10.47
C LYS A 444 13.13 -6.72 11.33
N ASN A 445 13.71 -7.92 11.27
CA ASN A 445 15.02 -8.21 11.84
C ASN A 445 15.74 -9.28 10.98
N GLU A 446 17.03 -9.49 11.23
CA GLU A 446 17.89 -10.37 10.45
C GLU A 446 18.78 -11.21 11.37
N ILE A 447 18.92 -12.50 11.05
CA ILE A 447 19.97 -13.38 11.59
C ILE A 447 21.09 -13.46 10.56
N ASN A 448 22.29 -13.08 10.97
CA ASN A 448 23.48 -13.06 10.14
C ASN A 448 24.55 -13.99 10.71
N SER A 449 25.31 -14.65 9.84
CA SER A 449 26.57 -15.26 10.25
C SER A 449 27.57 -14.17 10.64
N PHE A 450 28.30 -14.39 11.74
CA PHE A 450 29.38 -13.49 12.15
C PHE A 450 30.75 -14.14 11.94
N GLU A 451 31.73 -13.29 11.62
CA GLU A 451 33.12 -13.71 11.46
C GLU A 451 33.89 -13.38 12.74
N ASN A 452 34.61 -14.36 13.28
CA ASN A 452 35.42 -14.12 14.46
C ASN A 452 36.69 -13.36 14.03
N PRO A 453 36.97 -12.16 14.58
CA PRO A 453 38.12 -11.34 14.16
C PRO A 453 39.48 -12.03 14.39
N ASN A 454 39.52 -13.11 15.17
CA ASN A 454 40.73 -13.91 15.43
C ASN A 454 40.93 -15.08 14.44
N GLU A 455 39.97 -15.37 13.56
CA GLU A 455 40.07 -16.43 12.56
C GLU A 455 40.54 -15.88 11.20
N VAL A 456 41.64 -16.42 10.66
CA VAL A 456 42.23 -15.98 9.37
C VAL A 456 41.51 -16.60 8.15
N ILE A 457 40.81 -17.72 8.33
CA ILE A 457 40.08 -18.44 7.26
C ILE A 457 38.76 -18.98 7.84
N THR A 458 37.62 -18.56 7.28
CA THR A 458 36.32 -19.18 7.54
C THR A 458 36.02 -20.28 6.51
N ARG A 459 35.59 -21.45 6.97
CA ARG A 459 35.22 -22.61 6.12
C ARG A 459 33.73 -22.97 6.23
N ARG A 460 32.94 -22.06 6.80
CA ARG A 460 31.51 -22.28 7.07
C ARG A 460 30.67 -21.53 6.03
N ASN A 461 29.45 -22.01 5.81
CA ASN A 461 28.51 -21.32 4.94
C ASN A 461 28.05 -20.03 5.64
N GLN A 462 28.19 -18.89 4.95
CA GLN A 462 27.59 -17.64 5.39
C GLN A 462 26.09 -17.66 5.11
N VAL A 463 25.32 -17.23 6.11
CA VAL A 463 23.87 -17.31 6.12
C VAL A 463 23.31 -15.97 6.55
N LYS A 464 22.33 -15.48 5.79
CA LYS A 464 21.57 -14.28 6.08
C LYS A 464 20.09 -14.61 5.99
N ILE A 465 19.39 -14.53 7.11
CA ILE A 465 17.96 -14.86 7.23
C ILE A 465 17.24 -13.61 7.69
N GLY A 466 16.57 -12.93 6.75
CA GLY A 466 15.66 -11.85 7.06
C GLY A 466 14.28 -12.41 7.44
N PHE A 467 13.66 -11.83 8.45
CA PHE A 467 12.29 -12.15 8.83
C PHE A 467 11.55 -10.89 9.24
N SER A 468 10.24 -10.91 9.07
CA SER A 468 9.37 -9.79 9.41
C SER A 468 8.02 -10.26 9.90
N CYS A 469 7.41 -9.44 10.75
CA CYS A 469 6.04 -9.59 11.22
C CYS A 469 5.27 -8.33 10.87
N GLN A 470 4.11 -8.52 10.26
CA GLN A 470 3.20 -7.44 9.91
C GLN A 470 2.06 -7.43 10.93
N TYR A 471 1.92 -6.34 11.67
CA TYR A 471 0.84 -6.14 12.61
C TYR A 471 -0.16 -5.17 12.02
N PRO A 472 -1.42 -5.55 11.83
CA PRO A 472 -2.43 -4.62 11.35
C PRO A 472 -2.58 -3.46 12.36
N LYS A 473 -2.44 -2.23 11.89
CA LYS A 473 -2.79 -1.00 12.63
C LYS A 473 -4.27 -0.99 13.00
N VAL A 474 -5.07 -1.63 12.16
CA VAL A 474 -6.48 -1.92 12.39
C VAL A 474 -6.64 -3.43 12.50
N ALA A 475 -6.10 -4.02 13.56
CA ALA A 475 -6.42 -5.40 13.89
C ALA A 475 -7.95 -5.50 14.10
N SER A 476 -8.63 -6.26 13.26
CA SER A 476 -9.93 -6.86 13.59
C SER A 476 -9.66 -7.88 14.70
N VAL A 477 -9.50 -7.37 15.93
CA VAL A 477 -9.32 -8.21 17.09
C VAL A 477 -10.67 -8.91 17.32
N SER A 478 -10.73 -10.19 16.98
CA SER A 478 -11.83 -11.06 17.41
C SER A 478 -11.82 -11.34 18.92
N ASN A 479 -10.96 -10.64 19.67
CA ASN A 479 -11.17 -10.25 21.05
C ASN A 479 -11.09 -8.72 21.14
N HIS A 480 -12.24 -8.08 21.05
CA HIS A 480 -12.50 -6.66 21.28
C HIS A 480 -11.55 -6.02 22.33
N PHE A 481 -10.42 -5.48 21.89
CA PHE A 481 -9.52 -4.70 22.75
C PHE A 481 -9.94 -3.26 22.65
N ILE A 482 -10.79 -2.84 23.58
CA ILE A 482 -11.11 -1.42 23.73
C ILE A 482 -9.91 -0.79 24.41
N ASN A 483 -9.14 -0.04 23.63
CA ASN A 483 -8.15 0.86 24.18
C ASN A 483 -8.88 2.08 24.75
N LYS A 484 -8.82 2.26 26.08
CA LYS A 484 -9.23 3.51 26.73
C LYS A 484 -8.41 4.66 26.13
N LYS A 485 -9.06 5.60 25.46
CA LYS A 485 -8.45 6.87 25.04
C LYS A 485 -8.45 7.82 26.24
N SER A 486 -7.41 7.79 27.07
CA SER A 486 -7.37 8.59 28.31
C SER A 486 -6.67 9.94 28.17
N ASP A 487 -5.72 10.09 27.24
CA ASP A 487 -4.83 11.25 27.21
C ASP A 487 -4.84 11.94 25.83
N PHE A 488 -5.54 13.07 25.73
CA PHE A 488 -5.66 13.85 24.50
C PHE A 488 -4.73 15.06 24.55
N ILE A 489 -3.60 15.01 23.83
CA ILE A 489 -2.58 16.08 23.83
C ILE A 489 -2.78 17.00 22.61
N PHE A 490 -2.85 18.30 22.86
CA PHE A 490 -3.00 19.33 21.83
C PHE A 490 -1.94 20.42 22.00
N THR A 491 -1.60 21.11 20.91
CA THR A 491 -0.65 22.23 20.94
C THR A 491 -1.19 23.39 20.13
N GLU A 492 -1.33 24.55 20.78
CA GLU A 492 -1.79 25.78 20.14
C GLU A 492 -0.85 26.96 20.41
N SER A 493 -0.79 27.89 19.45
CA SER A 493 0.14 29.02 19.47
C SER A 493 -0.04 29.97 20.67
N SER A 494 -1.27 30.14 21.18
CA SER A 494 -1.58 31.03 22.32
C SER A 494 -1.68 30.31 23.67
N PHE A 495 -1.84 28.98 23.66
CA PHE A 495 -2.09 28.16 24.86
C PHE A 495 -0.99 27.14 25.17
N GLY A 496 0.00 27.00 24.29
CA GLY A 496 1.08 26.02 24.42
C GLY A 496 0.58 24.59 24.23
N THR A 497 1.33 23.63 24.78
CA THR A 497 0.92 22.22 24.82
C THR A 497 0.11 21.96 26.09
N PHE A 498 -1.09 21.41 25.93
CA PHE A 498 -2.00 21.03 27.01
C PHE A 498 -2.63 19.68 26.69
N SER A 499 -3.21 19.03 27.70
CA SER A 499 -3.94 17.78 27.49
C SER A 499 -5.29 17.75 28.20
N TYR A 500 -6.18 16.90 27.73
CA TYR A 500 -7.43 16.59 28.43
C TYR A 500 -7.45 15.12 28.84
N SER A 501 -7.97 14.86 30.03
CA SER A 501 -8.40 13.53 30.45
C SER A 501 -9.92 13.44 30.45
N PHE A 502 -10.47 12.32 29.99
CA PHE A 502 -11.91 12.05 29.98
C PHE A 502 -12.17 10.66 30.55
N ASP A 503 -12.64 10.60 31.79
CA ASP A 503 -12.71 9.37 32.58
C ASP A 503 -14.12 9.05 33.06
N ILE A 504 -14.42 7.75 33.20
CA ILE A 504 -15.58 7.27 33.95
C ILE A 504 -15.11 6.98 35.37
N PHE A 505 -15.88 7.40 36.38
CA PHE A 505 -15.58 7.24 37.79
C PHE A 505 -16.54 6.24 38.44
N THR A 506 -16.09 5.62 39.53
CA THR A 506 -16.87 4.62 40.25
C THR A 506 -18.04 5.22 41.04
N ASP A 507 -17.95 6.51 41.40
CA ASP A 507 -18.94 7.23 42.20
C ASP A 507 -18.95 8.74 41.91
N ASN A 508 -19.86 9.46 42.57
CA ASN A 508 -20.02 10.91 42.47
C ASN A 508 -18.95 11.73 43.22
N ASN A 509 -17.93 11.09 43.81
CA ASN A 509 -16.81 11.80 44.43
C ASN A 509 -15.67 12.07 43.43
N PHE A 510 -15.74 11.49 42.22
CA PHE A 510 -14.75 11.68 41.14
C PHE A 510 -13.30 11.42 41.59
N SER A 511 -13.12 10.52 42.55
CA SER A 511 -11.83 10.24 43.18
C SER A 511 -11.05 9.09 42.52
N SER A 512 -11.79 8.08 42.04
CA SER A 512 -11.23 6.84 41.51
C SER A 512 -11.81 6.58 40.12
N PRO A 513 -11.01 6.76 39.05
CA PRO A 513 -11.44 6.39 37.71
C PRO A 513 -11.59 4.87 37.61
N VAL A 514 -12.51 4.41 36.76
CA VAL A 514 -12.72 3.00 36.44
C VAL A 514 -11.45 2.44 35.78
N ASP A 515 -11.04 1.26 36.24
CA ASP A 515 -9.86 0.56 35.76
C ASP A 515 -9.99 0.21 34.27
N THR A 516 -8.92 0.41 33.49
CA THR A 516 -8.86 0.13 32.06
C THR A 516 -9.20 -1.32 31.73
N SER A 517 -8.89 -2.26 32.63
CA SER A 517 -9.20 -3.69 32.47
C SER A 517 -10.69 -4.03 32.51
N LEU A 518 -11.54 -3.09 32.93
CA LEU A 518 -13.00 -3.28 33.01
C LEU A 518 -13.75 -2.86 31.74
N TYR A 519 -13.05 -2.36 30.72
CA TYR A 519 -13.64 -2.00 29.42
C TYR A 519 -13.76 -3.23 28.50
N PRO A 520 -14.88 -3.43 27.76
CA PRO A 520 -16.09 -2.60 27.70
C PRO A 520 -16.86 -2.64 29.02
N LEU A 521 -17.17 -1.46 29.56
CA LEU A 521 -17.82 -1.36 30.87
C LEU A 521 -19.23 -1.96 30.79
N GLU A 522 -19.46 -3.00 31.57
CA GLU A 522 -20.76 -3.65 31.70
C GLU A 522 -21.65 -2.92 32.72
N ILE A 523 -22.72 -2.30 32.23
CA ILE A 523 -23.65 -1.51 33.06
C ILE A 523 -25.10 -1.96 32.85
N ASN A 524 -26.00 -1.65 33.78
CA ASN A 524 -27.43 -1.87 33.56
C ASN A 524 -28.08 -0.63 32.95
N LEU A 525 -29.24 -0.80 32.31
CA LEU A 525 -30.04 0.36 31.89
C LEU A 525 -30.40 1.20 33.12
N MET A 526 -30.34 2.51 32.96
CA MET A 526 -30.64 3.50 34.01
C MET A 526 -29.60 3.61 35.12
N ASP A 527 -28.51 2.82 35.11
CA ASP A 527 -27.38 3.03 36.02
C ASP A 527 -26.75 4.40 35.73
N VAL A 528 -26.32 5.12 36.77
CA VAL A 528 -25.68 6.43 36.59
C VAL A 528 -24.20 6.24 36.27
N LEU A 529 -23.77 6.74 35.12
CA LEU A 529 -22.38 6.86 34.73
C LEU A 529 -21.83 8.20 35.20
N TYR A 530 -20.87 8.18 36.13
CA TYR A 530 -20.15 9.37 36.58
C TYR A 530 -18.98 9.63 35.63
N MET A 531 -18.99 10.75 34.91
CA MET A 531 -18.00 11.09 33.91
C MET A 531 -17.34 12.43 34.23
N GLY A 532 -16.02 12.50 34.13
CA GLY A 532 -15.26 13.71 34.42
C GLY A 532 -14.28 14.06 33.31
N ILE A 533 -14.25 15.34 32.93
CA ILE A 533 -13.29 15.89 31.98
C ILE A 533 -12.36 16.85 32.73
N ALA A 534 -11.04 16.67 32.63
CA ALA A 534 -10.07 17.57 33.25
C ALA A 534 -9.06 18.10 32.23
N ALA A 535 -8.72 19.38 32.33
CA ALA A 535 -7.71 20.03 31.49
C ALA A 535 -6.38 20.21 32.23
N HIS A 536 -5.30 19.67 31.64
CA HIS A 536 -3.93 19.73 32.14
C HIS A 536 -3.12 20.72 31.29
N SER A 537 -2.93 21.93 31.81
CA SER A 537 -2.16 22.99 31.15
C SER A 537 -1.18 23.64 32.13
N ALA A 538 0.00 24.02 31.62
CA ALA A 538 0.99 24.79 32.35
C ALA A 538 0.56 26.24 32.61
N LEU A 539 -0.46 26.74 31.90
CA LEU A 539 -1.00 28.08 32.11
C LEU A 539 -1.88 28.12 33.36
N PRO A 540 -1.69 29.07 34.30
CA PRO A 540 -2.44 29.12 35.57
C PRO A 540 -3.88 29.62 35.42
N GLU A 541 -4.16 30.53 34.48
CA GLU A 541 -5.44 31.25 34.34
C GLU A 541 -6.25 30.74 33.13
N VAL A 542 -6.63 29.46 33.14
CA VAL A 542 -7.43 28.85 32.05
C VAL A 542 -8.67 28.16 32.59
N GLN A 543 -9.76 28.26 31.83
CA GLN A 543 -11.05 27.65 32.13
C GLN A 543 -11.45 26.65 31.05
N LEU A 544 -11.87 25.44 31.44
CA LEU A 544 -12.42 24.41 30.57
C LEU A 544 -13.91 24.70 30.28
N PHE A 545 -14.31 24.53 29.02
CA PHE A 545 -15.70 24.59 28.60
C PHE A 545 -16.06 23.40 27.70
N VAL A 546 -17.10 22.66 28.11
CA VAL A 546 -17.68 21.56 27.33
C VAL A 546 -18.79 22.13 26.46
N GLU A 547 -18.54 22.20 25.16
CA GLU A 547 -19.47 22.84 24.24
C GLU A 547 -20.55 21.86 23.74
N SER A 548 -20.18 20.64 23.37
CA SER A 548 -21.16 19.64 22.91
C SER A 548 -20.68 18.24 23.27
N CYS A 549 -21.59 17.34 23.61
CA CYS A 549 -21.34 15.93 23.83
C CYS A 549 -22.40 15.12 23.08
N ARG A 550 -21.96 14.10 22.35
CA ARG A 550 -22.81 13.27 21.51
C ARG A 550 -22.45 11.81 21.67
N ALA A 551 -23.46 10.96 21.75
CA ALA A 551 -23.29 9.52 21.77
C ALA A 551 -23.45 8.87 20.40
N THR A 552 -22.70 7.82 20.14
CA THR A 552 -22.70 7.03 18.88
C THR A 552 -22.58 5.53 19.20
N PRO A 553 -23.10 4.63 18.33
CA PRO A 553 -23.00 3.18 18.52
C PRO A 553 -21.60 2.61 18.19
N ASP A 554 -20.70 3.45 17.69
CA ASP A 554 -19.34 3.15 17.27
C ASP A 554 -18.42 4.34 17.64
N ASP A 555 -17.10 4.14 17.59
CA ASP A 555 -16.08 5.16 17.94
C ASP A 555 -15.92 6.26 16.86
N ASN A 556 -16.78 6.28 15.82
CA ASN A 556 -16.81 7.37 14.85
C ASN A 556 -17.76 8.48 15.37
N PRO A 557 -17.24 9.65 15.78
CA PRO A 557 -18.08 10.73 16.27
C PRO A 557 -19.06 11.24 15.21
N HIS A 558 -18.80 11.04 13.92
CA HIS A 558 -19.66 11.42 12.80
C HIS A 558 -20.61 10.30 12.33
N SER A 559 -20.84 9.27 13.16
CA SER A 559 -21.79 8.20 12.84
C SER A 559 -23.17 8.77 12.50
N ALA A 560 -23.79 8.21 11.46
CA ALA A 560 -25.12 8.63 11.00
C ALA A 560 -26.20 8.42 12.08
N LEU A 561 -25.99 7.44 12.96
CA LEU A 561 -26.81 7.21 14.15
C LEU A 561 -26.13 7.88 15.35
N SER A 562 -26.74 8.92 15.90
CA SER A 562 -26.17 9.65 17.04
C SER A 562 -27.24 10.28 17.95
N TYR A 563 -26.87 10.59 19.19
CA TYR A 563 -27.73 11.20 20.20
C TYR A 563 -27.01 12.37 20.89
N ASP A 564 -27.54 13.59 20.76
CA ASP A 564 -26.95 14.80 21.34
C ASP A 564 -27.29 14.88 22.86
N ILE A 565 -26.29 14.82 23.72
CA ILE A 565 -26.41 14.90 25.20
C ILE A 565 -26.27 16.37 25.65
N ILE A 566 -25.23 17.04 25.16
CA ILE A 566 -24.96 18.46 25.37
C ILE A 566 -24.77 19.08 23.99
N LYS A 567 -25.35 20.24 23.74
CA LYS A 567 -25.18 20.95 22.48
C LYS A 567 -25.12 22.44 22.72
N GLU A 568 -24.08 23.10 22.19
CA GLU A 568 -23.86 24.54 22.36
C GLU A 568 -23.91 24.99 23.83
N GLY A 569 -23.35 24.19 24.73
CA GLY A 569 -23.31 24.41 26.18
C GLY A 569 -24.63 24.11 26.89
N CYS A 570 -25.68 23.72 26.16
CA CYS A 570 -26.99 23.38 26.72
C CYS A 570 -27.12 21.87 26.92
N ILE A 571 -27.48 21.47 28.13
CA ILE A 571 -27.84 20.08 28.45
C ILE A 571 -29.19 19.77 27.79
N LEU A 572 -29.22 18.74 26.94
CA LEU A 572 -30.40 18.29 26.22
C LEU A 572 -31.00 17.01 26.82
N ASP A 573 -30.15 16.14 27.38
CA ASP A 573 -30.59 14.92 28.06
C ASP A 573 -31.10 15.25 29.48
N GLY A 574 -32.33 14.82 29.80
CA GLY A 574 -32.98 15.12 31.07
C GLY A 574 -32.46 14.32 32.27
N THR A 575 -31.56 13.36 32.05
CA THR A 575 -30.94 12.52 33.09
C THR A 575 -29.55 13.03 33.49
N VAL A 576 -29.03 14.05 32.81
CA VAL A 576 -27.72 14.62 33.10
C VAL A 576 -27.77 15.48 34.35
N GLU A 577 -26.86 15.20 35.28
CA GLU A 577 -26.65 15.97 36.51
C GLU A 577 -25.20 16.47 36.54
N VAL A 578 -25.00 17.79 36.64
CA VAL A 578 -23.65 18.39 36.72
C VAL A 578 -23.25 18.53 38.18
N TYR A 579 -22.07 18.03 38.52
CA TYR A 579 -21.49 18.06 39.85
C TYR A 579 -20.54 19.25 40.02
N HIS A 580 -20.10 19.51 41.26
CA HIS A 580 -19.23 20.66 41.54
C HIS A 580 -17.92 20.53 40.76
N SER A 581 -17.68 21.49 39.87
CA SER A 581 -16.56 21.52 38.93
C SER A 581 -15.72 22.77 39.18
N ASP A 582 -14.40 22.60 39.27
CA ASP A 582 -13.43 23.71 39.32
C ASP A 582 -13.27 24.33 37.92
N ALA A 583 -12.51 25.43 37.81
CA ALA A 583 -12.29 26.10 36.53
C ALA A 583 -11.75 25.17 35.41
N ARG A 584 -11.07 24.07 35.76
CA ARG A 584 -10.42 23.15 34.81
C ARG A 584 -11.07 21.78 34.71
N THR A 585 -12.16 21.55 35.44
CA THR A 585 -12.84 20.26 35.45
C THR A 585 -14.28 20.43 34.99
N TYR A 586 -14.88 19.36 34.49
CA TYR A 586 -16.30 19.30 34.18
C TYR A 586 -16.81 17.90 34.48
N ASP A 587 -17.49 17.78 35.61
CA ASP A 587 -17.96 16.52 36.17
C ASP A 587 -19.47 16.40 36.04
N PHE A 588 -19.94 15.33 35.41
CA PHE A 588 -21.36 15.10 35.17
C PHE A 588 -21.73 13.62 35.27
N GLY A 589 -22.93 13.35 35.76
CA GLY A 589 -23.56 12.04 35.74
C GLY A 589 -24.57 11.94 34.60
N ILE A 590 -24.71 10.78 33.98
CA ILE A 590 -25.77 10.49 32.98
C ILE A 590 -26.31 9.08 33.18
N GLN A 591 -27.61 8.87 32.96
CA GLN A 591 -28.17 7.51 33.02
C GLN A 591 -27.77 6.70 31.78
N ALA A 592 -27.33 5.47 32.01
CA ALA A 592 -26.96 4.50 31.00
C ALA A 592 -28.11 4.17 30.05
N PHE A 593 -27.82 4.18 28.75
CA PHE A 593 -28.76 3.87 27.68
C PHE A 593 -28.09 2.98 26.62
N LYS A 594 -28.89 2.53 25.64
CA LYS A 594 -28.41 1.84 24.44
C LYS A 594 -29.17 2.31 23.20
N PHE A 595 -28.54 2.18 22.04
CA PHE A 595 -29.21 2.45 20.77
C PHE A 595 -30.23 1.36 20.43
N SER A 596 -31.30 1.74 19.72
CA SER A 596 -32.27 0.79 19.18
C SER A 596 -31.67 0.03 17.99
N GLY A 597 -31.83 -1.29 17.94
CA GLY A 597 -31.25 -2.15 16.91
C GLY A 597 -30.27 -3.17 17.50
N ASP A 598 -29.45 -3.79 16.64
CA ASP A 598 -28.37 -4.71 17.04
C ASP A 598 -27.07 -3.96 17.39
N TYR A 599 -27.19 -2.88 18.16
CA TYR A 599 -26.06 -2.10 18.67
C TYR A 599 -25.85 -2.38 20.16
N ASN A 600 -24.69 -2.94 20.49
CA ASN A 600 -24.38 -3.39 21.85
C ASN A 600 -23.46 -2.43 22.63
N GLU A 601 -23.00 -1.35 21.99
CA GLU A 601 -21.99 -0.45 22.51
C GLU A 601 -22.42 1.00 22.37
N VAL A 602 -21.91 1.85 23.26
CA VAL A 602 -22.13 3.30 23.25
C VAL A 602 -20.82 4.00 23.53
N TYR A 603 -20.46 4.94 22.67
CA TYR A 603 -19.34 5.88 22.83
C TYR A 603 -19.90 7.28 23.04
N ILE A 604 -19.25 8.10 23.87
CA ILE A 604 -19.60 9.51 24.11
C ILE A 604 -18.41 10.36 23.66
N THR A 605 -18.63 11.22 22.67
CA THR A 605 -17.63 12.19 22.19
C THR A 605 -18.05 13.60 22.56
N CYS A 606 -17.15 14.35 23.18
CA CYS A 606 -17.33 15.75 23.53
C CYS A 606 -16.40 16.67 22.74
N SER A 607 -16.88 17.88 22.41
CA SER A 607 -16.08 18.99 21.93
C SER A 607 -15.79 19.96 23.08
N VAL A 608 -14.51 20.14 23.39
CA VAL A 608 -14.04 20.95 24.52
C VAL A 608 -13.14 22.11 24.07
N ILE A 609 -13.17 23.20 24.83
CA ILE A 609 -12.45 24.44 24.55
C ILE A 609 -11.81 24.93 25.85
N LEU A 610 -10.59 25.46 25.78
CA LEU A 610 -10.00 26.23 26.87
C LEU A 610 -10.12 27.73 26.58
N CYS A 611 -10.52 28.51 27.58
CA CYS A 611 -10.51 29.97 27.51
C CYS A 611 -9.60 30.55 28.58
N ALA A 612 -8.99 31.71 28.30
CA ALA A 612 -8.33 32.48 29.33
C ALA A 612 -9.36 32.97 30.37
N GLU A 613 -9.04 32.83 31.66
CA GLU A 613 -9.91 33.24 32.74
C GLU A 613 -10.19 34.76 32.69
N GLY A 614 -11.43 35.19 32.91
CA GLY A 614 -11.85 36.61 32.81
C GLY A 614 -12.12 37.14 31.40
N SER A 615 -12.11 36.28 30.36
CA SER A 615 -12.44 36.67 28.98
C SER A 615 -13.96 36.81 28.74
N SER A 616 -14.50 38.04 28.79
CA SER A 616 -15.95 38.28 28.69
C SER A 616 -16.59 37.95 27.34
N ASN A 617 -15.80 37.83 26.27
CA ASN A 617 -16.28 37.55 24.91
C ASN A 617 -15.91 36.13 24.41
N SER A 618 -15.36 35.28 25.27
CA SER A 618 -15.03 33.90 24.91
C SER A 618 -16.26 33.00 24.89
N ARG A 619 -16.13 31.81 24.31
CA ARG A 619 -17.15 30.77 24.29
C ARG A 619 -17.48 30.29 25.71
N CYS A 620 -16.51 30.27 26.61
CA CYS A 620 -16.69 29.90 28.01
C CYS A 620 -17.63 30.86 28.75
N ALA A 621 -17.51 32.17 28.51
CA ALA A 621 -18.37 33.18 29.14
C ALA A 621 -19.81 33.19 28.58
N GLN A 622 -20.02 32.68 27.36
CA GLN A 622 -21.33 32.65 26.71
C GLN A 622 -22.27 31.57 27.25
N GLY A 623 -21.73 30.49 27.83
CA GLY A 623 -22.53 29.40 28.41
C GLY A 623 -23.47 28.73 27.39
N CYS A 624 -24.68 28.38 27.83
CA CYS A 624 -25.69 27.72 27.00
C CYS A 624 -26.34 28.69 26.00
N LEU A 625 -26.25 28.39 24.70
CA LEU A 625 -26.88 29.13 23.62
C LEU A 625 -28.08 28.35 23.04
N ARG A 626 -29.31 28.74 23.42
CA ARG A 626 -30.55 28.06 23.00
C ARG A 626 -31.00 28.38 21.56
N GLU A 627 -30.41 29.37 20.92
CA GLU A 627 -30.61 29.72 19.50
C GLU A 627 -29.25 29.86 18.81
N PRO A 628 -29.11 29.52 17.51
CA PRO A 628 -27.87 29.75 16.77
C PRO A 628 -27.59 31.26 16.75
N ALA A 629 -26.69 31.70 17.62
CA ALA A 629 -26.38 33.10 17.78
C ALA A 629 -25.87 33.69 16.45
N ARG A 630 -26.41 34.86 16.07
CA ARG A 630 -25.85 35.68 14.99
C ARG A 630 -24.36 35.87 15.27
N LYS A 631 -23.50 35.49 14.32
CA LYS A 631 -22.02 35.54 14.39
C LYS A 631 -21.53 36.78 15.16
N HIS A 632 -21.27 36.62 16.45
CA HIS A 632 -20.57 37.63 17.24
C HIS A 632 -19.07 37.44 16.98
N ARG A 633 -18.33 38.54 16.88
CA ARG A 633 -16.89 38.51 16.62
C ARG A 633 -16.20 37.98 17.88
N ARG A 634 -15.75 36.72 17.83
CA ARG A 634 -15.03 36.04 18.92
C ARG A 634 -13.57 36.50 18.96
N ASP A 635 -12.98 36.45 20.15
CA ASP A 635 -11.56 36.79 20.34
C ASP A 635 -10.71 35.53 20.18
N VAL A 636 -10.18 35.34 18.97
CA VAL A 636 -9.35 34.18 18.58
C VAL A 636 -8.06 34.08 19.40
N SER A 637 -7.67 35.14 20.14
CA SER A 637 -6.46 35.14 20.96
C SER A 637 -6.68 34.70 22.41
N LYS A 638 -7.94 34.48 22.84
CA LYS A 638 -8.31 34.22 24.24
C LYS A 638 -9.09 32.92 24.46
N GLU A 639 -9.28 32.13 23.42
CA GLU A 639 -9.84 30.78 23.48
C GLU A 639 -9.10 29.87 22.50
N THR A 640 -9.14 28.57 22.75
CA THR A 640 -8.58 27.57 21.84
C THR A 640 -9.56 27.20 20.73
N ASP A 641 -9.08 26.47 19.72
CA ASP A 641 -9.96 25.75 18.79
C ASP A 641 -10.74 24.64 19.53
N ARG A 642 -11.72 24.06 18.84
CA ARG A 642 -12.51 22.93 19.35
C ARG A 642 -11.70 21.65 19.30
N HIS A 643 -11.60 20.97 20.44
CA HIS A 643 -10.94 19.69 20.57
C HIS A 643 -11.96 18.58 20.79
N HIS A 644 -11.82 17.46 20.08
CA HIS A 644 -12.71 16.32 20.23
C HIS A 644 -12.07 15.23 21.10
N ILE A 645 -12.78 14.85 22.17
CA ILE A 645 -12.37 13.82 23.13
C ILE A 645 -13.48 12.78 23.26
N THR A 646 -13.13 11.50 23.35
CA THR A 646 -14.10 10.39 23.32
C THR A 646 -13.87 9.42 24.45
N GLN A 647 -14.96 8.95 25.06
CA GLN A 647 -14.96 7.94 26.12
C GLN A 647 -15.96 6.82 25.79
N GLY A 648 -15.57 5.57 26.04
CA GLY A 648 -16.35 4.38 25.73
C GLY A 648 -15.49 3.16 25.32
N PRO A 649 -16.13 2.06 24.90
CA PRO A 649 -17.56 1.83 25.00
C PRO A 649 -17.96 1.27 26.37
N PHE A 650 -19.22 1.51 26.68
CA PHE A 650 -19.94 0.75 27.68
C PHE A 650 -21.07 -0.05 27.01
N ARG A 651 -21.40 -1.20 27.59
CA ARG A 651 -22.42 -2.12 27.09
C ARG A 651 -23.44 -2.44 28.17
N VAL A 652 -24.70 -2.52 27.76
CA VAL A 652 -25.80 -2.80 28.68
C VAL A 652 -25.96 -4.32 28.89
N VAL A 653 -25.77 -4.80 30.11
CA VAL A 653 -25.94 -6.21 30.46
C VAL A 653 -27.42 -6.56 30.58
N ARG A 654 -27.82 -7.72 30.02
CA ARG A 654 -29.15 -8.30 30.25
C ARG A 654 -29.10 -9.23 31.47
N HIS A 655 -29.70 -8.81 32.59
CA HIS A 655 -30.06 -9.78 33.62
C HIS A 655 -31.28 -10.60 33.16
N GLN A 656 -31.04 -11.87 32.78
CA GLN A 656 -32.10 -12.88 32.85
C GLN A 656 -32.47 -13.04 34.33
N HIS A 657 -33.63 -12.52 34.72
CA HIS A 657 -34.24 -12.91 35.98
C HIS A 657 -34.53 -14.42 35.92
N SER A 658 -33.62 -15.21 36.48
CA SER A 658 -33.84 -16.63 36.70
C SER A 658 -34.80 -16.77 37.88
N ALA A 659 -36.06 -17.03 37.59
CA ALA A 659 -37.01 -17.48 38.59
C ALA A 659 -36.58 -18.87 39.09
N ALA A 660 -36.27 -18.96 40.38
CA ALA A 660 -35.92 -20.19 41.06
C ALA A 660 -37.04 -21.24 40.95
N ALA A 661 -36.68 -22.48 40.60
CA ALA A 661 -37.50 -23.65 40.90
C ALA A 661 -36.61 -24.87 41.16
N SER A 662 -36.74 -25.36 42.40
CA SER A 662 -36.20 -26.56 43.03
C SER A 662 -36.09 -27.80 42.13
N GLU A 663 -34.99 -28.54 42.31
CA GLU A 663 -34.87 -29.94 41.92
C GLU A 663 -36.02 -30.78 42.49
N ASN A 664 -36.73 -31.50 41.63
CA ASN A 664 -36.91 -32.96 41.72
C ASN A 664 -37.75 -33.51 40.54
N GLY A 665 -37.17 -34.48 39.83
CA GLY A 665 -37.90 -35.56 39.18
C GLY A 665 -38.42 -35.36 37.74
N GLY A 666 -37.69 -35.94 36.78
CA GLY A 666 -38.31 -36.74 35.71
C GLY A 666 -38.49 -36.10 34.32
N SER A 667 -37.81 -36.71 33.33
CA SER A 667 -38.21 -36.87 31.93
C SER A 667 -38.07 -35.69 30.94
N LEU A 668 -37.19 -35.92 29.96
CA LEU A 668 -37.07 -35.41 28.59
C LEU A 668 -37.99 -34.25 28.16
N ASN A 669 -37.39 -33.18 27.60
CA ASN A 669 -37.90 -32.54 26.40
C ASN A 669 -36.81 -31.90 25.53
N ILE A 670 -36.96 -32.14 24.23
CA ILE A 670 -36.08 -31.80 23.11
C ILE A 670 -36.37 -30.36 22.67
N ASN A 671 -35.32 -29.56 22.47
CA ASN A 671 -35.43 -28.15 22.08
C ASN A 671 -36.09 -27.96 20.70
N ALA A 672 -37.17 -27.19 20.70
CA ALA A 672 -37.88 -26.72 19.52
C ALA A 672 -37.10 -25.60 18.82
N GLY A 673 -36.65 -25.88 17.59
CA GLY A 673 -35.99 -24.92 16.72
C GLY A 673 -35.57 -25.50 15.37
N THR A 674 -35.52 -26.84 15.26
CA THR A 674 -35.18 -27.57 14.02
C THR A 674 -36.38 -28.28 13.36
N ALA A 675 -37.60 -28.07 13.88
CA ALA A 675 -38.82 -28.76 13.41
C ALA A 675 -39.61 -28.00 12.33
N VAL A 676 -39.36 -26.71 12.11
CA VAL A 676 -40.16 -25.90 11.17
C VAL A 676 -39.66 -26.04 9.72
N PHE A 677 -38.35 -26.19 9.50
CA PHE A 677 -37.78 -26.34 8.15
C PHE A 677 -37.83 -27.77 7.61
N SER A 678 -37.82 -28.78 8.48
CA SER A 678 -37.94 -30.20 8.12
C SER A 678 -39.39 -30.58 7.74
N GLY A 679 -40.39 -29.97 8.39
CA GLY A 679 -41.81 -30.19 8.06
C GLY A 679 -42.21 -29.64 6.70
N LEU A 680 -41.76 -28.43 6.33
CA LEU A 680 -42.06 -27.82 5.04
C LEU A 680 -41.39 -28.58 3.87
N PHE A 681 -40.19 -29.12 4.08
CA PHE A 681 -39.48 -29.91 3.07
C PHE A 681 -40.15 -31.28 2.84
N ILE A 682 -40.62 -31.94 3.89
CA ILE A 682 -41.37 -33.20 3.76
C ILE A 682 -42.74 -32.94 3.10
N PHE A 683 -43.45 -31.87 3.47
CA PHE A 683 -44.75 -31.56 2.88
C PHE A 683 -44.64 -31.24 1.38
N SER A 684 -43.60 -30.51 0.97
CA SER A 684 -43.33 -30.22 -0.44
C SER A 684 -42.93 -31.46 -1.23
N ILE A 685 -42.15 -32.39 -0.65
CA ILE A 685 -41.84 -33.69 -1.28
C ILE A 685 -43.11 -34.54 -1.42
N VAL A 686 -43.96 -34.61 -0.40
CA VAL A 686 -45.21 -35.39 -0.46
C VAL A 686 -46.17 -34.83 -1.51
N VAL A 687 -46.27 -33.50 -1.63
CA VAL A 687 -47.07 -32.85 -2.67
C VAL A 687 -46.48 -33.12 -4.06
N LEU A 688 -45.15 -33.07 -4.22
CA LEU A 688 -44.49 -33.33 -5.49
C LEU A 688 -44.65 -34.79 -5.93
N VAL A 689 -44.46 -35.74 -5.00
CA VAL A 689 -44.70 -37.17 -5.24
C VAL A 689 -46.19 -37.42 -5.51
N GLY A 690 -47.09 -36.74 -4.79
CA GLY A 690 -48.54 -36.81 -5.03
C GLY A 690 -48.92 -36.31 -6.43
N LEU A 691 -48.35 -35.21 -6.89
CA LEU A 691 -48.56 -34.67 -8.25
C LEU A 691 -47.97 -35.57 -9.33
N LEU A 692 -46.79 -36.16 -9.10
CA LEU A 692 -46.19 -37.13 -10.02
C LEU A 692 -47.02 -38.42 -10.10
N VAL A 693 -47.51 -38.94 -8.98
CA VAL A 693 -48.40 -40.11 -8.94
C VAL A 693 -49.74 -39.79 -9.59
N TYR A 694 -50.33 -38.63 -9.33
CA TYR A 694 -51.57 -38.19 -9.95
C TYR A 694 -51.44 -38.06 -11.47
N ASN A 695 -50.36 -37.44 -11.97
CA ASN A 695 -50.11 -37.34 -13.41
C ASN A 695 -49.80 -38.70 -14.05
N SER A 696 -49.08 -39.60 -13.36
CA SER A 696 -48.84 -40.97 -13.84
C SER A 696 -50.11 -41.84 -13.89
N ARG A 697 -51.07 -41.59 -12.99
CA ARG A 697 -52.38 -42.25 -12.99
C ARG A 697 -53.31 -41.66 -14.04
N LYS A 698 -53.22 -40.35 -14.31
CA LYS A 698 -53.97 -39.69 -15.39
C LYS A 698 -53.49 -40.16 -16.77
N THR A 699 -52.18 -40.33 -16.99
CA THR A 699 -51.66 -40.91 -18.25
C THR A 699 -52.04 -42.39 -18.41
N ARG A 700 -52.00 -43.18 -17.32
CA ARG A 700 -52.50 -44.58 -17.35
C ARG A 700 -54.01 -44.72 -17.55
N ALA A 701 -54.82 -43.72 -17.18
CA ALA A 701 -56.25 -43.71 -17.42
C ALA A 701 -56.58 -43.39 -18.90
N THR A 702 -55.80 -42.53 -19.55
CA THR A 702 -55.94 -42.24 -20.99
C THR A 702 -55.50 -43.42 -21.86
N ASP A 703 -54.45 -44.16 -21.47
CA ASP A 703 -54.00 -45.37 -22.18
C ASP A 703 -54.93 -46.58 -22.01
N ARG A 704 -55.67 -46.67 -20.89
CA ARG A 704 -56.69 -47.72 -20.69
C ARG A 704 -58.00 -47.46 -21.44
N MET A 705 -58.23 -46.22 -21.88
CA MET A 705 -59.41 -45.85 -22.68
C MET A 705 -59.20 -46.06 -24.19
N HIS A 706 -57.95 -46.15 -24.66
CA HIS A 706 -57.62 -46.48 -26.06
C HIS A 706 -57.48 -48.00 -26.35
N LEU A 707 -57.36 -48.85 -25.32
CA LEU A 707 -57.21 -50.31 -25.48
C LEU A 707 -58.51 -51.11 -25.31
N MET A 708 -59.67 -50.45 -25.13
CA MET A 708 -61.00 -51.09 -25.12
C MET A 708 -61.91 -50.65 -26.28
N SER A 709 -61.33 -50.05 -27.33
CA SER A 709 -62.02 -49.66 -28.57
C SER A 709 -61.43 -50.33 -29.84
N SER A 710 -60.62 -51.39 -29.71
CA SER A 710 -60.26 -52.26 -30.83
C SER A 710 -60.51 -53.73 -30.46
N SER A 711 -61.79 -54.09 -30.57
CA SER A 711 -62.25 -55.44 -30.90
C SER A 711 -63.19 -55.31 -32.08
#